data_AF-A0A8H5G4Z6-F1
#
_entry.id   AF-A0A8H5G4Z6-F1
#
_cell.length_a   1.000
_cell.length_b   1.000
_cell.length_c   1.000
_cell.angle_alpha   90.00
_cell.angle_beta   90.00
_cell.angle_gamma   90.00
#
_symmetry.space_group_name_H-M   'P 1'
#
loop_
_entity.id
_entity.type
_entity.pdbx_description
1 polymer ?
#
loop_
_entity_poly.entity_id
_entity_poly.type
_entity_poly.pdbx_seq_one_letter_code
_entity_poly.pdbx_strand_id
1 'polypeptide(L)'
;MLLLITDRFALPDGADRNACDPGQQTFCGGNWNTIRENLDYIQNAGFTAIWISPINQNYEGPRTPYGDPYHGYWMQDISKLNDRFGTADDLKALIKELHRRDMYIMVDVVVNNVMATSTNPDYSKYFFKDASMYHSYCPVQWGNTTSEQACWLGDKNVSLPDVDTTNPAVIVKYGTWIQDLVQEYDIDGLRLDGPQALDSVLNFPMYSALMEAFAIPGPKNITALQTVLADSKAKFKDTGLLGNFLENQDVPRWHNKSVDPQSLYNAMVLNWFTDGIPIVYYGQEQSFSGATDPYNREPLWISGYQETDAYKFIKRLNQVRNFLVKTDWLQQDSRVLATSSLGIVVMRGQVITVATNIGSPPQNGSHIAVPSPYESSTEMIKIMFTQALLASVLTCQQWVVGSKGFLDVEYTKGGVPVILIPADSLKDSGLCGKSLTQNGEDAGRQAGAAVHPFVPMRLLLFATEIVTVQLGQCGNQMGSVFWQRLCAEHGISKEGILEEWATEGGDRKDVFFYQADDEHYIPRAILVDLEPRVINNILTSPYANLYNPENIFLSTDGGGAGNNWAQGYSSGEKIYEEVMEMVDREAEGSDSLEGFMLMHSIAGGTGSGLGSFLLERLNDKFPKKLIQTYSVFPNAQEGDVVVQPYNSLLTLKRLVNHADSVVVLDNGALARISADRLHIQTPSFDQTNQLVSTVMAASTQTLRYPGYMNNDLVGIIASLIPTPRCHFLMTSYTPFTSDQIDKAKTIRRTTVLDVMRRLLQPKNRMVSTTPSKTACYISILNIIQGDVDPTDVHQSLLRIRERQLANFIPWGPASIQVALTRRSPYVTTNHRVSGLMLANHTSIASLFKRMLDQFDRLRRRNAFLEQYKRQRMFENGLEEFDDARATCEELLKEYKACESADYISYGTCDNKSNKEWEMKPEGGEEEEV
;
A
#
# COMPACT_ATOMS: atom_id res chain seq x y z
N MET A 1 24.87 -10.55 13.57
CA MET A 1 25.65 -11.81 13.54
C MET A 1 24.80 -12.87 12.86
N LEU A 2 25.40 -13.75 12.05
CA LEU A 2 24.72 -14.90 11.46
C LEU A 2 25.10 -16.18 12.23
N LEU A 3 24.12 -16.85 12.83
CA LEU A 3 24.25 -18.15 13.50
C LEU A 3 23.99 -19.26 12.49
N LEU A 4 24.94 -20.18 12.33
CA LEU A 4 24.88 -21.26 11.36
C LEU A 4 25.28 -22.62 11.95
N ILE A 5 24.67 -23.68 11.42
CA ILE A 5 25.10 -25.06 11.68
C ILE A 5 26.12 -25.45 10.61
N THR A 6 27.36 -25.75 11.03
CA THR A 6 28.48 -26.01 10.11
C THR A 6 28.16 -27.10 9.10
N ASP A 7 27.60 -28.23 9.55
CA ASP A 7 27.23 -29.37 8.70
C ASP A 7 26.16 -29.04 7.64
N ARG A 8 25.32 -28.03 7.90
CA ARG A 8 24.08 -27.76 7.14
C ARG A 8 24.09 -26.43 6.39
N PHE A 9 25.21 -25.71 6.40
CA PHE A 9 25.33 -24.40 5.76
C PHE A 9 25.68 -24.49 4.26
N ALA A 10 26.69 -25.27 3.89
CA ALA A 10 27.15 -25.41 2.50
C ALA A 10 27.83 -26.76 2.28
N LEU A 11 27.75 -27.29 1.05
CA LEU A 11 28.37 -28.56 0.65
C LEU A 11 29.57 -28.35 -0.26
N PRO A 12 30.51 -29.32 -0.32
CA PRO A 12 31.61 -29.30 -1.28
C PRO A 12 31.11 -29.37 -2.73
N ASP A 13 31.88 -28.81 -3.65
CA ASP A 13 31.60 -28.89 -5.09
C ASP A 13 31.43 -30.34 -5.56
N GLY A 14 30.33 -30.61 -6.28
CA GLY A 14 29.99 -31.94 -6.79
C GLY A 14 29.27 -32.87 -5.82
N ALA A 15 29.03 -32.46 -4.58
CA ALA A 15 28.20 -33.21 -3.64
C ALA A 15 26.72 -33.26 -4.07
N ASP A 16 26.03 -34.37 -3.78
CA ASP A 16 24.60 -34.52 -4.06
C ASP A 16 23.77 -33.66 -3.08
N ARG A 17 23.16 -32.60 -3.61
CA ARG A 17 22.36 -31.63 -2.85
C ARG A 17 21.07 -32.24 -2.26
N ASN A 18 20.62 -33.38 -2.76
CA ASN A 18 19.38 -34.04 -2.33
C ASN A 18 19.62 -35.20 -1.34
N ALA A 19 20.88 -35.56 -1.06
CA ALA A 19 21.20 -36.71 -0.21
C ALA A 19 20.94 -36.44 1.30
N CYS A 20 20.94 -35.18 1.72
CA CYS A 20 20.70 -34.78 3.10
C CYS A 20 19.20 -34.81 3.45
N ASP A 21 18.80 -35.74 4.31
CA ASP A 21 17.46 -35.77 4.92
C ASP A 21 17.56 -35.38 6.41
N PRO A 22 17.04 -34.19 6.81
CA PRO A 22 16.99 -33.78 8.21
C PRO A 22 16.33 -34.79 9.13
N GLY A 23 15.30 -35.50 8.64
CA GLY A 23 14.56 -36.51 9.41
C GLY A 23 15.43 -37.70 9.82
N GLN A 24 16.54 -37.94 9.10
CA GLN A 24 17.52 -38.95 9.49
C GLN A 24 18.51 -38.45 10.54
N GLN A 25 18.56 -37.17 10.93
CA GLN A 25 19.50 -36.68 11.96
C GLN A 25 20.96 -37.18 11.75
N THR A 26 21.43 -37.21 10.49
CA THR A 26 22.80 -37.61 10.13
C THR A 26 23.60 -36.39 9.69
N PHE A 27 24.92 -36.55 9.61
CA PHE A 27 25.80 -35.58 8.94
C PHE A 27 25.45 -35.46 7.46
N CYS A 28 25.42 -34.22 6.97
CA CYS A 28 25.14 -33.90 5.58
C CYS A 28 26.40 -33.48 4.80
N GLY A 29 27.50 -33.18 5.48
CA GLY A 29 28.82 -33.02 4.86
C GLY A 29 29.32 -31.58 4.72
N GLY A 30 28.67 -30.61 5.36
CA GLY A 30 29.18 -29.25 5.48
C GLY A 30 30.37 -29.15 6.44
N ASN A 31 31.30 -28.24 6.14
CA ASN A 31 32.58 -28.14 6.84
C ASN A 31 33.12 -26.70 6.80
N TRP A 32 34.27 -26.43 7.43
CA TRP A 32 34.82 -25.06 7.50
C TRP A 32 35.24 -24.50 6.14
N ASN A 33 35.70 -25.34 5.21
CA ASN A 33 36.03 -24.90 3.85
C ASN A 33 34.80 -24.48 3.07
N THR A 34 33.69 -25.22 3.18
CA THR A 34 32.46 -24.86 2.47
C THR A 34 31.84 -23.57 3.02
N ILE A 35 31.97 -23.30 4.32
CA ILE A 35 31.65 -21.98 4.89
C ILE A 35 32.56 -20.90 4.28
N ARG A 36 33.89 -21.12 4.28
CA ARG A 36 34.88 -20.17 3.75
C ARG A 36 34.58 -19.79 2.29
N GLU A 37 34.22 -20.77 1.47
CA GLU A 37 33.87 -20.61 0.05
C GLU A 37 32.56 -19.84 -0.17
N ASN A 38 31.67 -19.82 0.84
CA ASN A 38 30.38 -19.13 0.78
C ASN A 38 30.34 -17.83 1.60
N LEU A 39 31.49 -17.31 2.05
CA LEU A 39 31.54 -16.05 2.81
C LEU A 39 31.02 -14.84 2.01
N ASP A 40 31.09 -14.88 0.68
CA ASP A 40 30.53 -13.83 -0.18
C ASP A 40 29.02 -13.67 0.06
N TYR A 41 28.27 -14.78 0.20
CA TYR A 41 26.84 -14.73 0.52
C TYR A 41 26.58 -14.01 1.85
N ILE A 42 27.37 -14.33 2.88
CA ILE A 42 27.23 -13.76 4.22
C ILE A 42 27.61 -12.27 4.22
N GLN A 43 28.75 -11.93 3.62
CA GLN A 43 29.25 -10.56 3.57
C GLN A 43 28.35 -9.67 2.69
N ASN A 44 27.81 -10.19 1.59
CA ASN A 44 26.88 -9.46 0.73
C ASN A 44 25.56 -9.13 1.42
N ALA A 45 25.15 -9.92 2.42
CA ALA A 45 24.03 -9.60 3.29
C ALA A 45 24.39 -8.57 4.39
N GLY A 46 25.65 -8.14 4.49
CA GLY A 46 26.11 -7.12 5.44
C GLY A 46 26.36 -7.64 6.86
N PHE A 47 26.45 -8.95 7.07
CA PHE A 47 26.85 -9.49 8.36
C PHE A 47 28.32 -9.19 8.64
N THR A 48 28.61 -8.75 9.86
CA THR A 48 29.98 -8.47 10.34
C THR A 48 30.55 -9.59 11.20
N ALA A 49 29.75 -10.60 11.55
CA ALA A 49 30.20 -11.72 12.36
C ALA A 49 29.41 -12.98 12.05
N ILE A 50 30.07 -14.13 12.14
CA ILE A 50 29.42 -15.46 12.09
C ILE A 50 29.57 -16.16 13.43
N TRP A 51 28.57 -16.94 13.80
CA TRP A 51 28.60 -17.85 14.93
C TRP A 51 28.37 -19.27 14.40
N ILE A 52 29.38 -20.12 14.56
CA ILE A 52 29.39 -21.49 14.04
C ILE A 52 29.16 -22.53 15.14
N SER A 53 28.80 -23.75 14.73
CA SER A 53 28.71 -24.93 15.60
C SER A 53 29.98 -25.10 16.46
N PRO A 54 29.87 -25.75 17.64
CA PRO A 54 31.05 -26.07 18.45
C PRO A 54 32.07 -26.84 17.61
N ILE A 55 33.34 -26.43 17.73
CA ILE A 55 34.41 -26.85 16.82
C ILE A 55 35.13 -28.12 17.27
N ASN A 56 34.82 -28.62 18.47
CA ASN A 56 35.57 -29.70 19.08
C ASN A 56 35.00 -31.09 18.77
N GLN A 57 35.79 -32.11 19.08
CA GLN A 57 35.42 -33.50 18.84
C GLN A 57 34.13 -33.88 19.56
N ASN A 58 33.15 -34.33 18.78
CA ASN A 58 31.92 -34.92 19.27
C ASN A 58 32.04 -36.44 19.41
N TYR A 59 31.00 -37.06 19.94
CA TYR A 59 30.90 -38.52 20.07
C TYR A 59 31.08 -39.27 18.73
N GLU A 60 32.03 -40.21 18.71
CA GLU A 60 32.37 -41.03 17.53
C GLU A 60 31.87 -42.49 17.60
N GLY A 61 31.08 -42.84 18.61
CA GLY A 61 30.59 -44.22 18.77
C GLY A 61 29.40 -44.57 17.87
N PRO A 62 28.76 -45.74 18.09
CA PRO A 62 27.57 -46.14 17.35
C PRO A 62 26.46 -45.11 17.45
N ARG A 63 25.71 -44.97 16.35
CA ARG A 63 24.55 -44.09 16.23
C ARG A 63 23.61 -44.21 17.43
N THR A 64 23.20 -43.06 17.97
CA THR A 64 22.34 -43.00 19.15
C THR A 64 20.87 -43.13 18.77
N PRO A 65 19.96 -43.40 19.74
CA PRO A 65 18.52 -43.28 19.51
C PRO A 65 18.06 -41.88 19.08
N TYR A 66 18.89 -40.85 19.32
CA TYR A 66 18.62 -39.44 19.00
C TYR A 66 19.39 -38.96 17.75
N GLY A 67 19.97 -39.89 16.97
CA GLY A 67 20.73 -39.58 15.76
C GLY A 67 22.23 -39.39 15.99
N ASP A 68 22.86 -38.63 15.09
CA ASP A 68 24.29 -38.33 15.09
C ASP A 68 24.53 -36.88 15.57
N PRO A 69 25.71 -36.57 16.15
CA PRO A 69 26.03 -35.23 16.66
C PRO A 69 26.37 -34.20 15.57
N TYR A 70 25.56 -34.11 14.50
CA TYR A 70 25.82 -33.22 13.36
C TYR A 70 25.82 -31.73 13.71
N HIS A 71 25.17 -31.35 14.81
CA HIS A 71 25.03 -29.97 15.28
C HIS A 71 26.28 -29.44 16.01
N GLY A 72 27.27 -30.30 16.31
CA GLY A 72 28.50 -29.92 17.00
C GLY A 72 28.47 -30.07 18.53
N TYR A 73 27.36 -30.53 19.13
CA TYR A 73 27.27 -30.83 20.57
C TYR A 73 27.56 -32.31 20.82
N TRP A 74 27.32 -32.81 22.05
CA TRP A 74 27.70 -34.15 22.48
C TRP A 74 29.22 -34.33 22.45
N MET A 75 29.87 -33.50 23.26
CA MET A 75 31.32 -33.39 23.31
C MET A 75 31.92 -34.67 23.86
N GLN A 76 32.99 -35.14 23.23
CA GLN A 76 33.79 -36.24 23.74
C GLN A 76 35.12 -35.70 24.28
N ASP A 77 35.92 -35.04 23.44
CA ASP A 77 37.21 -34.49 23.86
C ASP A 77 37.39 -33.07 23.33
N ILE A 78 37.26 -32.09 24.23
CA ILE A 78 37.35 -30.68 23.87
C ILE A 78 38.78 -30.26 23.50
N SER A 79 39.80 -31.07 23.78
CA SER A 79 41.18 -30.79 23.34
C SER A 79 41.41 -31.03 21.85
N LYS A 80 40.46 -31.66 21.17
CA LYS A 80 40.54 -31.99 19.75
C LYS A 80 39.47 -31.24 18.98
N LEU A 81 39.75 -31.03 17.70
CA LEU A 81 38.79 -30.50 16.74
C LEU A 81 37.86 -31.61 16.23
N ASN A 82 36.73 -31.21 15.65
CA ASN A 82 35.82 -32.13 14.97
C ASN A 82 36.36 -32.45 13.58
N ASP A 83 36.94 -33.64 13.42
CA ASP A 83 37.53 -34.10 12.15
C ASP A 83 36.52 -34.15 10.98
N ARG A 84 35.20 -34.17 11.26
CA ARG A 84 34.16 -34.09 10.22
C ARG A 84 33.96 -32.67 9.68
N PHE A 85 34.30 -31.64 10.47
CA PHE A 85 34.25 -30.24 10.04
C PHE A 85 35.55 -29.76 9.39
N GLY A 86 36.65 -30.50 9.56
CA GLY A 86 37.91 -30.25 8.88
C GLY A 86 39.10 -30.31 9.80
N THR A 87 40.24 -29.84 9.30
CA THR A 87 41.51 -29.78 10.03
C THR A 87 41.71 -28.44 10.73
N ALA A 88 42.72 -28.36 11.60
CA ALA A 88 43.13 -27.11 12.23
C ALA A 88 43.52 -26.03 11.20
N ASP A 89 44.12 -26.42 10.07
CA ASP A 89 44.49 -25.51 8.99
C ASP A 89 43.25 -24.97 8.27
N ASP A 90 42.20 -25.78 8.09
CA ASP A 90 40.94 -25.35 7.50
C ASP A 90 40.23 -24.32 8.38
N LEU A 91 40.22 -24.54 9.70
CA LEU A 91 39.66 -23.57 10.66
C LEU A 91 40.47 -22.26 10.65
N LYS A 92 41.80 -22.33 10.71
CA LYS A 92 42.69 -21.15 10.62
C LYS A 92 42.49 -20.41 9.29
N ALA A 93 42.28 -21.13 8.18
CA ALA A 93 42.02 -20.54 6.88
C ALA A 93 40.67 -19.80 6.84
N LEU A 94 39.61 -20.37 7.44
CA LEU A 94 38.30 -19.71 7.58
C LEU A 94 38.43 -18.41 8.39
N ILE A 95 39.07 -18.47 9.56
CA ILE A 95 39.22 -17.31 10.45
C ILE A 95 40.04 -16.21 9.79
N LYS A 96 41.17 -16.58 9.17
CA LYS A 96 42.01 -15.63 8.44
C LYS A 96 41.24 -14.94 7.30
N GLU A 97 40.37 -15.68 6.59
CA GLU A 97 39.55 -15.11 5.52
C GLU A 97 38.45 -14.19 6.06
N LEU A 98 37.87 -14.48 7.23
CA LEU A 98 36.94 -13.59 7.94
C LEU A 98 37.64 -12.29 8.36
N HIS A 99 38.81 -12.37 9.00
CA HIS A 99 39.57 -11.19 9.40
C HIS A 99 40.03 -10.35 8.20
N ARG A 100 40.43 -10.99 7.09
CA ARG A 100 40.75 -10.29 5.82
C ARG A 100 39.55 -9.47 5.31
N ARG A 101 38.34 -9.87 5.66
CA ARG A 101 37.06 -9.26 5.28
C ARG A 101 36.50 -8.29 6.34
N ASP A 102 37.23 -8.03 7.42
CA ASP A 102 36.77 -7.25 8.59
C ASP A 102 35.52 -7.88 9.24
N MET A 103 35.51 -9.21 9.32
CA MET A 103 34.45 -10.00 9.96
C MET A 103 35.00 -10.80 11.14
N TYR A 104 34.13 -11.01 12.14
CA TYR A 104 34.46 -11.72 13.37
C TYR A 104 33.88 -13.14 13.41
N ILE A 105 34.53 -14.03 14.13
CA ILE A 105 34.04 -15.38 14.42
C ILE A 105 33.68 -15.55 15.90
N MET A 106 32.54 -16.17 16.14
CA MET A 106 32.12 -16.64 17.45
C MET A 106 31.96 -18.16 17.43
N VAL A 107 32.43 -18.82 18.48
CA VAL A 107 32.25 -20.27 18.65
C VAL A 107 31.62 -20.60 19.99
N ASP A 108 30.95 -21.75 20.01
CA ASP A 108 30.46 -22.33 21.24
C ASP A 108 31.56 -23.06 22.00
N VAL A 109 31.71 -22.68 23.26
CA VAL A 109 32.48 -23.38 24.27
C VAL A 109 31.49 -24.15 25.14
N VAL A 110 31.34 -25.42 24.81
CA VAL A 110 30.40 -26.34 25.45
C VAL A 110 31.02 -26.89 26.72
N VAL A 111 30.82 -26.17 27.84
CA VAL A 111 31.38 -26.54 29.16
C VAL A 111 30.58 -27.65 29.85
N ASN A 112 29.38 -27.94 29.35
CA ASN A 112 28.56 -29.08 29.77
C ASN A 112 27.84 -29.69 28.55
N ASN A 113 27.35 -30.93 28.61
CA ASN A 113 26.97 -31.82 27.46
C ASN A 113 28.08 -32.81 27.02
N VAL A 114 28.84 -33.36 27.97
CA VAL A 114 29.76 -34.48 27.69
C VAL A 114 28.94 -35.71 27.35
N MET A 115 29.11 -36.35 26.19
CA MET A 115 28.23 -37.45 25.79
C MET A 115 28.67 -38.81 26.34
N ALA A 116 27.73 -39.54 26.93
CA ALA A 116 27.88 -40.94 27.28
C ALA A 116 26.60 -41.74 26.96
N THR A 117 26.76 -43.05 26.75
CA THR A 117 25.64 -44.00 26.56
C THR A 117 25.32 -44.81 27.82
N SER A 118 25.83 -44.36 28.98
CA SER A 118 25.73 -45.05 30.27
C SER A 118 25.80 -44.04 31.41
N THR A 119 25.12 -44.34 32.52
CA THR A 119 25.22 -43.55 33.77
C THR A 119 26.52 -43.80 34.54
N ASN A 120 27.36 -44.72 34.07
CA ASN A 120 28.70 -44.98 34.59
C ASN A 120 29.68 -45.11 33.40
N PRO A 121 30.07 -43.98 32.78
CA PRO A 121 30.89 -44.01 31.58
C PRO A 121 32.38 -44.25 31.88
N ASP A 122 33.11 -44.66 30.85
CA ASP A 122 34.57 -44.73 30.90
C ASP A 122 35.19 -43.35 30.66
N TYR A 123 35.58 -42.69 31.74
CA TYR A 123 36.09 -41.32 31.70
C TYR A 123 37.44 -41.16 30.97
N SER A 124 38.18 -42.24 30.71
CA SER A 124 39.49 -42.18 30.05
C SER A 124 39.44 -41.60 28.63
N LYS A 125 38.25 -41.62 28.02
CA LYS A 125 37.95 -41.16 26.66
C LYS A 125 37.59 -39.69 26.56
N TYR A 126 37.38 -39.00 27.69
CA TYR A 126 36.99 -37.59 27.73
C TYR A 126 38.16 -36.68 28.11
N PHE A 127 37.92 -35.37 27.96
CA PHE A 127 38.89 -34.35 28.36
C PHE A 127 39.21 -34.38 29.86
N PHE A 128 38.21 -34.59 30.71
CA PHE A 128 38.40 -34.87 32.14
C PHE A 128 38.37 -36.38 32.35
N LYS A 129 39.52 -36.92 32.77
CA LYS A 129 39.73 -38.37 32.85
C LYS A 129 39.43 -38.95 34.23
N ASP A 130 39.29 -38.08 35.23
CA ASP A 130 39.05 -38.46 36.61
C ASP A 130 37.56 -38.32 36.92
N ALA A 131 36.96 -39.40 37.45
CA ALA A 131 35.55 -39.42 37.83
C ALA A 131 35.20 -38.37 38.91
N SER A 132 36.17 -37.96 39.74
CA SER A 132 35.98 -36.91 40.76
C SER A 132 35.78 -35.50 40.17
N MET A 133 36.02 -35.32 38.87
CA MET A 133 35.76 -34.07 38.15
C MET A 133 34.32 -33.99 37.60
N TYR A 134 33.47 -34.97 37.91
CA TYR A 134 32.08 -35.04 37.49
C TYR A 134 31.18 -35.19 38.71
N HIS A 135 29.98 -34.62 38.65
CA HIS A 135 28.96 -34.91 39.64
C HIS A 135 28.46 -36.35 39.49
N SER A 136 28.04 -36.94 40.61
CA SER A 136 27.40 -38.26 40.60
C SER A 136 26.11 -38.23 39.78
N TYR A 137 25.81 -39.31 39.07
CA TYR A 137 24.58 -39.38 38.28
C TYR A 137 23.35 -39.15 39.16
N CYS A 138 22.61 -38.09 38.82
CA CYS A 138 21.21 -37.93 39.19
C CYS A 138 20.42 -37.60 37.92
N PRO A 139 19.21 -38.15 37.76
CA PRO A 139 18.36 -37.80 36.63
C PRO A 139 17.85 -36.36 36.77
N VAL A 140 17.94 -35.57 35.70
CA VAL A 140 17.33 -34.24 35.67
C VAL A 140 15.81 -34.32 35.88
N GLN A 141 15.29 -33.44 36.74
CA GLN A 141 13.86 -33.23 36.95
C GLN A 141 13.44 -31.91 36.30
N TRP A 142 12.88 -31.99 35.09
CA TRP A 142 12.40 -30.83 34.36
C TRP A 142 11.37 -30.03 35.16
N GLY A 143 11.56 -28.72 35.24
CA GLY A 143 10.77 -27.79 36.06
C GLY A 143 11.30 -27.60 37.49
N ASN A 144 12.40 -28.26 37.86
CA ASN A 144 13.11 -28.04 39.11
C ASN A 144 14.49 -27.45 38.82
N THR A 145 14.63 -26.13 38.98
CA THR A 145 15.85 -25.37 38.67
C THR A 145 17.09 -25.94 39.37
N THR A 146 16.98 -26.37 40.63
CA THR A 146 18.10 -26.97 41.35
C THR A 146 18.54 -28.29 40.71
N SER A 147 17.59 -29.09 40.24
CA SER A 147 17.91 -30.34 39.54
C SER A 147 18.52 -30.07 38.17
N GLU A 148 17.99 -29.11 37.41
CA GLU A 148 18.53 -28.73 36.10
C GLU A 148 19.95 -28.16 36.18
N GLN A 149 20.31 -27.53 37.30
CA GLN A 149 21.64 -26.97 37.51
C GLN A 149 22.68 -27.95 38.06
N ALA A 150 22.25 -29.04 38.71
CA ALA A 150 23.13 -29.94 39.47
C ALA A 150 23.06 -31.41 39.04
N CYS A 151 22.14 -31.78 38.15
CA CYS A 151 21.98 -33.14 37.64
C CYS A 151 22.32 -33.26 36.16
N TRP A 152 22.53 -34.49 35.74
CA TRP A 152 22.85 -34.82 34.36
C TRP A 152 21.62 -34.53 33.49
N LEU A 153 21.78 -33.67 32.48
CA LEU A 153 20.69 -33.20 31.60
C LEU A 153 20.14 -34.31 30.68
N GLY A 154 20.89 -35.40 30.51
CA GLY A 154 20.55 -36.53 29.65
C GLY A 154 19.61 -37.55 30.29
N ASP A 155 19.39 -38.64 29.57
CA ASP A 155 18.63 -39.80 30.02
C ASP A 155 19.51 -41.06 30.13
N LYS A 156 18.91 -42.24 30.34
CA LYS A 156 19.71 -43.48 30.46
C LYS A 156 20.35 -43.94 29.15
N ASN A 157 19.93 -43.42 28.00
CA ASN A 157 20.42 -43.79 26.68
C ASN A 157 21.51 -42.83 26.18
N VAL A 158 21.34 -41.54 26.46
CA VAL A 158 22.32 -40.47 26.23
C VAL A 158 22.37 -39.63 27.51
N SER A 159 23.32 -39.95 28.38
CA SER A 159 23.29 -39.55 29.80
C SER A 159 23.89 -38.21 30.13
N LEU A 160 24.62 -37.59 29.20
CA LEU A 160 25.22 -36.26 29.36
C LEU A 160 25.90 -36.00 30.74
N PRO A 161 26.99 -36.72 31.09
CA PRO A 161 27.78 -36.45 32.30
C PRO A 161 28.01 -34.98 32.62
N ASP A 162 27.61 -34.60 33.83
CA ASP A 162 27.74 -33.23 34.34
C ASP A 162 29.14 -33.00 34.94
N VAL A 163 29.90 -32.10 34.34
CA VAL A 163 31.24 -31.73 34.79
C VAL A 163 31.12 -30.85 36.03
N ASP A 164 31.87 -31.17 37.10
CA ASP A 164 31.86 -30.41 38.35
C ASP A 164 32.58 -29.07 38.19
N THR A 165 31.83 -28.07 37.74
CA THR A 165 32.29 -26.69 37.59
C THR A 165 32.49 -25.94 38.91
N THR A 166 32.23 -26.57 40.06
CA THR A 166 32.59 -26.03 41.39
C THR A 166 34.01 -26.42 41.82
N ASN A 167 34.59 -27.44 41.18
CA ASN A 167 35.95 -27.90 41.44
C ASN A 167 36.97 -26.89 40.87
N PRO A 168 37.85 -26.28 41.70
CA PRO A 168 38.84 -25.32 41.24
C PRO A 168 39.79 -25.87 40.15
N ALA A 169 40.10 -27.17 40.18
CA ALA A 169 40.95 -27.80 39.18
C ALA A 169 40.26 -27.87 37.81
N VAL A 170 38.95 -28.08 37.78
CA VAL A 170 38.13 -28.06 36.55
C VAL A 170 38.11 -26.65 35.97
N ILE A 171 37.86 -25.64 36.80
CA ILE A 171 37.82 -24.22 36.38
C ILE A 171 39.16 -23.79 35.78
N VAL A 172 40.29 -24.08 36.46
CA VAL A 172 41.63 -23.73 35.95
C VAL A 172 41.92 -24.42 34.63
N LYS A 173 41.53 -25.69 34.49
CA LYS A 173 41.78 -26.45 33.27
C LYS A 173 40.92 -25.96 32.10
N TYR A 174 39.64 -25.64 32.32
CA TYR A 174 38.81 -24.98 31.32
C TYR A 174 39.38 -23.61 30.95
N GLY A 175 39.77 -22.78 31.93
CA GLY A 175 40.34 -21.46 31.68
C GLY A 175 41.62 -21.51 30.84
N THR A 176 42.51 -22.46 31.13
CA THR A 176 43.74 -22.69 30.36
C THR A 176 43.41 -23.12 28.93
N TRP A 177 42.52 -24.11 28.76
CA TRP A 177 42.14 -24.59 27.43
C TRP A 177 41.44 -23.51 26.60
N ILE A 178 40.54 -22.73 27.19
CA ILE A 178 39.87 -21.61 26.49
C ILE A 178 40.91 -20.57 26.07
N GLN A 179 41.87 -20.25 26.94
CA GLN A 179 42.95 -19.32 26.61
C GLN A 179 43.79 -19.84 25.45
N ASP A 180 44.18 -21.12 25.48
CA ASP A 180 44.95 -21.76 24.40
C ASP A 180 44.15 -21.77 23.08
N LEU A 181 42.85 -22.08 23.14
CA LEU A 181 41.96 -22.11 21.99
C LEU A 181 41.85 -20.73 21.33
N VAL A 182 41.63 -19.68 22.11
CA VAL A 182 41.55 -18.30 21.59
C VAL A 182 42.88 -17.88 21.00
N GLN A 183 44.01 -18.17 21.67
CA GLN A 183 45.33 -17.78 21.20
C GLN A 183 45.79 -18.54 19.96
N GLU A 184 45.47 -19.84 19.86
CA GLU A 184 45.91 -20.67 18.73
C GLU A 184 45.15 -20.32 17.43
N TYR A 185 43.84 -20.10 17.54
CA TYR A 185 42.96 -19.95 16.37
C TYR A 185 42.56 -18.51 16.09
N ASP A 186 42.88 -17.56 16.98
CA ASP A 186 42.54 -16.15 16.86
C ASP A 186 41.01 -15.91 16.85
N ILE A 187 40.32 -16.50 17.83
CA ILE A 187 38.85 -16.45 17.94
C ILE A 187 38.40 -15.14 18.60
N ASP A 188 37.45 -14.45 17.98
CA ASP A 188 37.01 -13.12 18.42
C ASP A 188 35.95 -13.16 19.55
N GLY A 189 35.13 -14.21 19.59
CA GLY A 189 34.03 -14.32 20.56
C GLY A 189 33.75 -15.76 20.99
N LEU A 190 33.30 -15.92 22.24
CA LEU A 190 32.96 -17.21 22.81
C LEU A 190 31.56 -17.15 23.44
N ARG A 191 30.73 -18.15 23.16
CA ARG A 191 29.57 -18.46 24.00
C ARG A 191 29.95 -19.59 24.94
N LEU A 192 29.82 -19.37 26.24
CA LEU A 192 29.93 -20.46 27.20
C LEU A 192 28.56 -21.13 27.37
N ASP A 193 28.45 -22.40 27.01
CA ASP A 193 27.21 -23.17 27.12
C ASP A 193 27.25 -24.10 28.34
N GLY A 194 26.50 -23.74 29.38
CA GLY A 194 26.38 -24.51 30.61
C GLY A 194 25.45 -23.88 31.65
N PRO A 195 25.05 -24.65 32.69
CA PRO A 195 24.00 -24.26 33.65
C PRO A 195 24.36 -23.09 34.58
N GLN A 196 25.63 -22.68 34.63
CA GLN A 196 26.15 -21.63 35.52
C GLN A 196 26.97 -20.55 34.79
N ALA A 197 26.90 -20.47 33.46
CA ALA A 197 27.75 -19.56 32.67
C ALA A 197 26.99 -18.32 32.14
N LEU A 198 27.52 -17.13 32.48
CA LEU A 198 27.11 -15.77 32.09
C LEU A 198 25.61 -15.43 32.24
N ASP A 199 25.28 -14.14 32.30
CA ASP A 199 23.89 -13.62 32.43
C ASP A 199 23.03 -13.85 31.15
N SER A 200 23.28 -14.93 30.41
CA SER A 200 22.76 -15.34 29.10
C SER A 200 23.29 -14.57 27.89
N VAL A 201 23.75 -15.32 26.88
CA VAL A 201 24.08 -14.80 25.54
C VAL A 201 22.83 -14.69 24.66
N LEU A 202 21.87 -15.63 24.77
CA LEU A 202 20.63 -15.60 23.98
C LEU A 202 19.48 -15.02 24.80
N ASN A 203 18.86 -13.95 24.29
CA ASN A 203 17.80 -13.22 24.98
C ASN A 203 16.42 -13.87 24.78
N PHE A 204 16.22 -15.05 25.36
CA PHE A 204 14.92 -15.75 25.33
C PHE A 204 13.74 -14.90 25.86
N PRO A 205 13.88 -14.07 26.91
CA PRO A 205 12.82 -13.15 27.33
C PRO A 205 12.36 -12.23 26.19
N MET A 206 13.31 -11.64 25.44
CA MET A 206 13.00 -10.79 24.29
C MET A 206 12.36 -11.58 23.15
N TYR A 207 12.86 -12.78 22.85
CA TYR A 207 12.24 -13.67 21.86
C TYR A 207 10.77 -13.95 22.18
N SER A 208 10.46 -14.35 23.42
CA SER A 208 9.09 -14.63 23.85
C SER A 208 8.19 -13.40 23.74
N ALA A 209 8.68 -12.23 24.15
CA ALA A 209 7.95 -10.97 24.02
C ALA A 209 7.69 -10.59 22.55
N LEU A 210 8.68 -10.74 21.66
CA LEU A 210 8.51 -10.44 20.23
C LEU A 210 7.52 -11.42 19.57
N MET A 211 7.56 -12.70 19.93
CA MET A 211 6.58 -13.69 19.48
C MET A 211 5.17 -13.35 19.95
N GLU A 212 4.98 -13.01 21.24
CA GLU A 212 3.68 -12.62 21.76
C GLU A 212 3.14 -11.33 21.13
N ALA A 213 4.02 -10.36 20.87
CA ALA A 213 3.66 -9.08 20.29
C ALA A 213 3.26 -9.16 18.82
N PHE A 214 4.00 -9.93 18.02
CA PHE A 214 3.90 -9.83 16.55
C PHE A 214 3.41 -11.10 15.84
N ALA A 215 3.56 -12.30 16.40
CA ALA A 215 3.16 -13.51 15.67
C ALA A 215 1.66 -13.50 15.33
N ILE A 216 1.33 -13.85 14.08
CA ILE A 216 -0.04 -13.94 13.57
C ILE A 216 -0.29 -15.33 13.01
N PRO A 217 -1.31 -16.07 13.50
CA PRO A 217 -2.15 -15.74 14.65
C PRO A 217 -1.35 -15.79 15.96
N GLY A 218 -1.72 -14.97 16.94
CA GLY A 218 -1.04 -14.89 18.22
C GLY A 218 -1.72 -13.89 19.16
N PRO A 219 -1.21 -13.74 20.39
CA PRO A 219 -1.87 -12.93 21.43
C PRO A 219 -1.82 -11.42 21.16
N LYS A 220 -0.94 -10.95 20.25
CA LYS A 220 -0.76 -9.54 19.88
C LYS A 220 -0.46 -8.63 21.09
N ASN A 221 0.28 -9.16 22.06
CA ASN A 221 0.50 -8.55 23.37
C ASN A 221 1.70 -7.59 23.37
N ILE A 222 1.48 -6.34 22.91
CA ILE A 222 2.52 -5.29 22.92
C ILE A 222 3.01 -4.98 24.35
N THR A 223 2.14 -5.12 25.35
CA THR A 223 2.48 -4.85 26.76
C THR A 223 3.58 -5.78 27.27
N ALA A 224 3.59 -7.05 26.86
CA ALA A 224 4.67 -7.99 27.23
C ALA A 224 6.05 -7.47 26.77
N LEU A 225 6.12 -6.93 25.56
CA LEU A 225 7.35 -6.36 25.01
C LEU A 225 7.82 -5.12 25.77
N GLN A 226 6.90 -4.22 26.14
CA GLN A 226 7.24 -3.06 26.97
C GLN A 226 7.81 -3.50 28.33
N THR A 227 7.18 -4.48 28.97
CA THR A 227 7.63 -5.03 30.27
C THR A 227 9.02 -5.64 30.14
N VAL A 228 9.27 -6.47 29.12
CA VAL A 228 10.58 -7.11 28.93
C VAL A 228 11.68 -6.08 28.66
N LEU A 229 11.41 -5.03 27.87
CA LEU A 229 12.37 -3.94 27.66
C LEU A 229 12.72 -3.22 28.97
N ALA A 230 11.74 -2.94 29.82
CA ALA A 230 11.95 -2.29 31.11
C ALA A 230 12.68 -3.21 32.11
N ASP A 231 12.24 -4.46 32.23
CA ASP A 231 12.83 -5.46 33.12
C ASP A 231 14.27 -5.77 32.76
N SER A 232 14.58 -5.85 31.45
CA SER A 232 15.94 -6.13 30.98
C SER A 232 16.91 -5.05 31.46
N LYS A 233 16.52 -3.78 31.37
CA LYS A 233 17.34 -2.67 31.87
C LYS A 233 17.50 -2.65 33.39
N ALA A 234 16.50 -3.13 34.12
CA ALA A 234 16.55 -3.17 35.57
C ALA A 234 17.40 -4.34 36.10
N LYS A 235 17.42 -5.46 35.36
CA LYS A 235 18.03 -6.73 35.81
C LYS A 235 19.43 -6.96 35.24
N PHE A 236 19.69 -6.59 33.99
CA PHE A 236 20.98 -6.79 33.35
C PHE A 236 21.90 -5.59 33.54
N LYS A 237 23.18 -5.85 33.76
CA LYS A 237 24.21 -4.82 33.92
C LYS A 237 24.49 -4.08 32.61
N ASP A 238 24.46 -4.79 31.49
CA ASP A 238 24.65 -4.27 30.14
C ASP A 238 23.72 -5.01 29.17
N THR A 239 22.66 -4.33 28.74
CA THR A 239 21.70 -4.88 27.77
C THR A 239 22.26 -4.93 26.35
N GLY A 240 23.36 -4.22 26.06
CA GLY A 240 24.03 -4.22 24.77
C GLY A 240 24.71 -5.54 24.41
N LEU A 241 25.04 -6.36 25.41
CA LEU A 241 25.68 -7.68 25.24
C LEU A 241 24.69 -8.82 25.02
N LEU A 242 23.38 -8.58 25.18
CA LEU A 242 22.35 -9.59 25.00
C LEU A 242 22.17 -9.91 23.51
N GLY A 243 22.28 -11.18 23.14
CA GLY A 243 22.02 -11.67 21.78
C GLY A 243 20.53 -11.82 21.52
N ASN A 244 19.94 -10.84 20.83
CA ASN A 244 18.53 -10.86 20.46
C ASN A 244 18.34 -11.67 19.17
N PHE A 245 17.31 -12.52 19.15
CA PHE A 245 17.04 -13.41 18.03
C PHE A 245 15.53 -13.63 17.86
N LEU A 246 15.14 -14.07 16.65
CA LEU A 246 13.77 -14.50 16.35
C LEU A 246 13.70 -15.99 16.01
N GLU A 247 14.83 -16.57 15.61
CA GLU A 247 14.99 -17.99 15.32
C GLU A 247 16.35 -18.45 15.85
N ASN A 248 16.43 -19.71 16.26
CA ASN A 248 17.68 -20.42 16.55
C ASN A 248 17.44 -21.93 16.36
N GLN A 249 18.47 -22.74 16.58
CA GLN A 249 18.42 -24.19 16.42
C GLN A 249 17.54 -24.94 17.44
N ASP A 250 17.07 -24.28 18.50
CA ASP A 250 16.31 -24.87 19.61
C ASP A 250 14.81 -24.54 19.57
N VAL A 251 14.44 -23.49 18.82
CA VAL A 251 13.04 -23.07 18.68
C VAL A 251 12.51 -23.32 17.26
N PRO A 252 11.17 -23.46 17.09
CA PRO A 252 10.55 -23.49 15.78
C PRO A 252 10.89 -22.27 14.93
N ARG A 253 10.92 -22.43 13.60
CA ARG A 253 11.06 -21.31 12.66
C ARG A 253 9.89 -20.34 12.79
N TRP A 254 10.10 -19.06 12.47
CA TRP A 254 9.03 -18.05 12.58
C TRP A 254 7.81 -18.43 11.73
N HIS A 255 8.03 -18.84 10.48
CA HIS A 255 6.96 -19.23 9.55
C HIS A 255 6.23 -20.51 9.96
N ASN A 256 6.71 -21.25 10.95
CA ASN A 256 5.95 -22.34 11.57
C ASN A 256 4.86 -21.83 12.53
N LYS A 257 5.15 -20.71 13.21
CA LYS A 257 4.29 -20.13 14.25
C LYS A 257 3.44 -18.98 13.74
N SER A 258 3.91 -18.26 12.74
CA SER A 258 3.19 -17.17 12.11
C SER A 258 3.04 -17.36 10.61
N VAL A 259 1.84 -17.08 10.10
CA VAL A 259 1.48 -17.19 8.68
C VAL A 259 1.64 -15.89 7.90
N ASP A 260 1.90 -14.77 8.59
CA ASP A 260 1.98 -13.44 7.97
C ASP A 260 3.45 -12.99 7.84
N PRO A 261 3.98 -12.78 6.62
CA PRO A 261 5.36 -12.36 6.43
C PRO A 261 5.62 -10.94 6.96
N GLN A 262 4.59 -10.07 7.01
CA GLN A 262 4.76 -8.70 7.49
C GLN A 262 5.04 -8.64 9.00
N SER A 263 4.48 -9.59 9.77
CA SER A 263 4.77 -9.74 11.20
C SER A 263 6.26 -9.99 11.49
N LEU A 264 6.92 -10.81 10.67
CA LEU A 264 8.36 -11.11 10.79
C LEU A 264 9.19 -9.84 10.64
N TYR A 265 8.86 -9.01 9.66
CA TYR A 265 9.61 -7.77 9.39
C TYR A 265 9.48 -6.75 10.53
N ASN A 266 8.33 -6.65 11.19
CA ASN A 266 8.18 -5.80 12.39
C ASN A 266 9.06 -6.29 13.54
N ALA A 267 9.05 -7.59 13.80
CA ALA A 267 9.87 -8.19 14.84
C ALA A 267 11.38 -8.03 14.53
N MET A 268 11.78 -8.20 13.26
CA MET A 268 13.17 -8.00 12.82
C MET A 268 13.63 -6.56 13.04
N VAL A 269 12.82 -5.56 12.71
CA VAL A 269 13.23 -4.16 12.90
C VAL A 269 13.50 -3.86 14.38
N LEU A 270 12.66 -4.33 15.29
CA LEU A 270 12.93 -4.17 16.71
C LEU A 270 14.22 -4.91 17.12
N ASN A 271 14.42 -6.13 16.63
CA ASN A 271 15.65 -6.89 16.90
C ASN A 271 16.93 -6.12 16.49
N TRP A 272 16.88 -5.33 15.40
CA TRP A 272 18.04 -4.55 14.92
C TRP A 272 18.24 -3.19 15.58
N PHE A 273 17.21 -2.55 16.12
CA PHE A 273 17.28 -1.15 16.58
C PHE A 273 17.04 -0.95 18.07
N THR A 274 16.87 -2.03 18.85
CA THR A 274 16.88 -2.00 20.33
C THR A 274 18.26 -2.38 20.89
N ASP A 275 18.39 -2.40 22.22
CA ASP A 275 19.61 -2.84 22.93
C ASP A 275 19.89 -4.32 22.67
N GLY A 276 21.16 -4.67 22.43
CA GLY A 276 21.60 -6.04 22.15
C GLY A 276 22.28 -6.23 20.79
N ILE A 277 22.76 -7.45 20.58
CA ILE A 277 23.40 -7.95 19.36
C ILE A 277 22.33 -8.70 18.54
N PRO A 278 21.96 -8.23 17.34
CA PRO A 278 21.01 -8.94 16.49
C PRO A 278 21.64 -10.20 15.92
N ILE A 279 21.00 -11.34 16.20
CA ILE A 279 21.37 -12.67 15.72
C ILE A 279 20.30 -13.13 14.74
N VAL A 280 20.75 -13.54 13.56
CA VAL A 280 19.93 -14.20 12.53
C VAL A 280 20.36 -15.65 12.48
N TYR A 281 19.41 -16.57 12.56
CA TYR A 281 19.69 -17.98 12.34
C TYR A 281 19.51 -18.31 10.86
N TYR A 282 20.50 -18.98 10.28
CA TYR A 282 20.51 -19.28 8.85
C TYR A 282 19.20 -19.96 8.41
N GLY A 283 18.72 -19.61 7.22
CA GLY A 283 17.40 -20.01 6.72
C GLY A 283 16.28 -19.03 7.07
N GLN A 284 16.43 -18.16 8.07
CA GLN A 284 15.48 -17.05 8.33
C GLN A 284 15.47 -16.07 7.15
N GLU A 285 16.64 -15.81 6.56
CA GLU A 285 16.81 -15.05 5.32
C GLU A 285 16.25 -15.76 4.09
N GLN A 286 15.86 -17.02 4.21
CA GLN A 286 15.21 -17.81 3.15
C GLN A 286 13.75 -18.13 3.49
N SER A 287 13.21 -17.58 4.58
CA SER A 287 11.85 -17.84 5.07
C SER A 287 11.54 -19.32 5.32
N PHE A 288 12.51 -20.07 5.87
CA PHE A 288 12.30 -21.46 6.30
C PHE A 288 11.20 -21.57 7.37
N SER A 289 10.58 -22.75 7.48
CA SER A 289 9.31 -22.97 8.22
C SER A 289 9.24 -24.26 9.05
N GLY A 290 10.38 -24.92 9.26
CA GLY A 290 10.52 -26.11 10.09
C GLY A 290 9.96 -25.99 11.51
N ALA A 291 9.35 -27.07 11.99
CA ALA A 291 8.58 -27.10 13.24
C ALA A 291 9.46 -27.27 14.48
N THR A 292 10.10 -28.41 14.67
CA THR A 292 11.00 -28.68 15.80
C THR A 292 12.17 -29.49 15.31
N ASP A 293 13.14 -29.77 16.18
CA ASP A 293 14.22 -30.69 15.85
C ASP A 293 13.63 -32.03 15.34
N PRO A 294 14.13 -32.57 14.22
CA PRO A 294 15.27 -32.08 13.41
C PRO A 294 14.90 -31.14 12.25
N TYR A 295 13.61 -30.86 12.05
CA TYR A 295 13.08 -30.13 10.91
C TYR A 295 13.31 -28.63 10.95
N ASN A 296 13.60 -28.02 12.11
CA ASN A 296 13.99 -26.61 12.22
C ASN A 296 15.50 -26.37 11.95
N ARG A 297 16.23 -27.41 11.53
CA ARG A 297 17.66 -27.39 11.22
C ARG A 297 17.88 -27.71 9.73
N GLU A 298 17.05 -27.19 8.85
CA GLU A 298 17.06 -27.51 7.42
C GLU A 298 18.41 -27.15 6.75
N PRO A 299 18.90 -27.90 5.75
CA PRO A 299 20.10 -27.53 5.00
C PRO A 299 19.90 -26.25 4.18
N LEU A 300 20.79 -25.26 4.31
CA LEU A 300 20.63 -23.97 3.63
C LEU A 300 20.74 -24.08 2.12
N TRP A 301 21.62 -24.95 1.62
CA TRP A 301 21.90 -25.05 0.18
C TRP A 301 20.67 -25.41 -0.64
N ILE A 302 19.61 -25.99 -0.07
CA ILE A 302 18.37 -26.26 -0.83
C ILE A 302 17.69 -24.98 -1.32
N SER A 303 17.93 -23.85 -0.65
CA SER A 303 17.45 -22.53 -1.08
C SER A 303 18.13 -22.04 -2.37
N GLY A 304 19.31 -22.59 -2.69
CA GLY A 304 20.16 -22.06 -3.75
C GLY A 304 20.74 -20.67 -3.47
N TYR A 305 20.77 -20.25 -2.19
CA TYR A 305 21.31 -18.96 -1.77
C TYR A 305 20.64 -17.76 -2.47
N GLN A 306 19.33 -17.87 -2.74
CA GLN A 306 18.57 -16.85 -3.45
C GLN A 306 18.47 -15.54 -2.65
N GLU A 307 18.47 -14.42 -3.37
CA GLU A 307 18.14 -13.11 -2.78
C GLU A 307 16.62 -12.96 -2.63
N THR A 308 16.04 -13.69 -1.68
CA THR A 308 14.62 -13.58 -1.32
C THR A 308 14.29 -12.20 -0.74
N ASP A 309 13.01 -11.93 -0.54
CA ASP A 309 12.55 -10.69 0.09
C ASP A 309 13.09 -10.53 1.52
N ALA A 310 13.13 -11.62 2.30
CA ALA A 310 13.68 -11.63 3.65
C ALA A 310 15.20 -11.39 3.65
N TYR A 311 15.95 -12.04 2.75
CA TYR A 311 17.38 -11.80 2.57
C TYR A 311 17.66 -10.35 2.24
N LYS A 312 16.89 -9.80 1.28
CA LYS A 312 17.03 -8.42 0.89
C LYS A 312 16.72 -7.49 2.06
N PHE A 313 15.65 -7.74 2.82
CA PHE A 313 15.29 -6.94 3.99
C PHE A 313 16.40 -6.92 5.05
N ILE A 314 16.92 -8.09 5.43
CA ILE A 314 18.06 -8.25 6.35
C ILE A 314 19.28 -7.47 5.87
N LYS A 315 19.61 -7.57 4.58
CA LYS A 315 20.72 -6.83 3.97
C LYS A 315 20.59 -5.32 4.19
N ARG A 316 19.36 -4.77 4.10
CA ARG A 316 19.13 -3.33 4.32
C ARG A 316 19.21 -2.98 5.81
N LEU A 317 18.67 -3.80 6.71
CA LEU A 317 18.82 -3.57 8.15
C LEU A 317 20.29 -3.57 8.58
N ASN A 318 21.08 -4.50 8.05
CA ASN A 318 22.52 -4.56 8.28
C ASN A 318 23.25 -3.33 7.73
N GLN A 319 22.93 -2.86 6.52
CA GLN A 319 23.51 -1.62 5.97
C GLN A 319 23.30 -0.41 6.90
N VAL A 320 22.08 -0.23 7.39
CA VAL A 320 21.73 0.90 8.29
C VAL A 320 22.43 0.75 9.63
N ARG A 321 22.37 -0.43 10.25
CA ARG A 321 23.02 -0.67 11.54
C ARG A 321 24.55 -0.50 11.43
N ASN A 322 25.19 -1.05 10.40
CA ASN A 322 26.63 -0.93 10.18
C ASN A 322 27.10 0.51 9.97
N PHE A 323 26.21 1.41 9.52
CA PHE A 323 26.46 2.84 9.51
C PHE A 323 26.38 3.43 10.93
N LEU A 324 25.30 3.13 11.66
CA LEU A 324 25.06 3.68 13.00
C LEU A 324 26.11 3.23 14.03
N VAL A 325 26.62 2.00 13.95
CA VAL A 325 27.65 1.53 14.89
C VAL A 325 28.99 2.26 14.77
N LYS A 326 29.19 3.07 13.71
CA LYS A 326 30.36 3.95 13.58
C LYS A 326 30.24 5.23 14.39
N THR A 327 29.06 5.52 14.96
CA THR A 327 28.80 6.64 15.85
C THR A 327 28.69 6.17 17.31
N ASP A 328 28.34 7.07 18.22
CA ASP A 328 28.06 6.76 19.63
C ASP A 328 26.72 6.01 19.84
N TRP A 329 25.99 5.69 18.77
CA TRP A 329 24.65 5.09 18.85
C TRP A 329 24.57 3.82 19.70
N LEU A 330 25.60 2.95 19.65
CA LEU A 330 25.66 1.74 20.47
C LEU A 330 25.81 2.01 21.97
N GLN A 331 26.36 3.16 22.36
CA GLN A 331 26.54 3.56 23.76
C GLN A 331 25.26 4.15 24.37
N GLN A 332 24.23 4.38 23.55
CA GLN A 332 22.97 4.95 24.00
C GLN A 332 21.93 3.85 24.20
N ASP A 333 21.21 3.91 25.31
CA ASP A 333 20.16 2.94 25.62
C ASP A 333 18.88 3.16 24.82
N SER A 334 18.19 2.08 24.48
CA SER A 334 16.88 2.12 23.82
C SER A 334 15.75 2.50 24.79
N ARG A 335 14.91 3.49 24.48
CA ARG A 335 13.79 3.92 25.34
C ARG A 335 12.46 3.82 24.60
N VAL A 336 11.42 3.39 25.30
CA VAL A 336 10.06 3.36 24.76
C VAL A 336 9.49 4.78 24.82
N LEU A 337 9.11 5.32 23.67
CA LEU A 337 8.54 6.66 23.55
C LEU A 337 7.01 6.64 23.66
N ALA A 338 6.37 5.61 23.10
CA ALA A 338 4.93 5.41 23.16
C ALA A 338 4.58 3.94 22.92
N THR A 339 3.44 3.50 23.46
CA THR A 339 2.84 2.19 23.21
C THR A 339 1.35 2.33 22.96
N SER A 340 0.79 1.43 22.17
CA SER A 340 -0.65 1.28 21.96
C SER A 340 -1.00 -0.20 21.83
N SER A 341 -2.28 -0.52 21.73
CA SER A 341 -2.73 -1.88 21.38
C SER A 341 -2.30 -2.32 19.97
N LEU A 342 -1.89 -1.38 19.10
CA LEU A 342 -1.54 -1.62 17.71
C LEU A 342 -0.02 -1.68 17.46
N GLY A 343 0.80 -1.18 18.38
CA GLY A 343 2.24 -1.13 18.17
C GLY A 343 3.03 -0.40 19.26
N ILE A 344 4.34 -0.33 19.02
CA ILE A 344 5.33 0.24 19.93
C ILE A 344 6.25 1.20 19.19
N VAL A 345 6.62 2.27 19.86
CA VAL A 345 7.59 3.26 19.42
C VAL A 345 8.80 3.20 20.35
N VAL A 346 9.96 2.84 19.81
CA VAL A 346 11.23 2.78 20.54
C VAL A 346 12.19 3.77 19.92
N MET A 347 13.00 4.44 20.73
CA MET A 347 14.08 5.30 20.29
C MET A 347 15.39 4.82 20.87
N ARG A 348 16.42 4.65 20.05
CA ARG A 348 17.79 4.39 20.51
C ARG A 348 18.70 5.42 19.88
N GLY A 349 19.40 6.14 20.74
CA GLY A 349 20.01 7.41 20.41
C GLY A 349 19.17 8.26 19.50
N GLN A 350 19.67 8.60 18.31
CA GLN A 350 18.92 9.47 17.40
C GLN A 350 17.86 8.76 16.54
N VAL A 351 17.78 7.44 16.59
CA VAL A 351 16.92 6.63 15.72
C VAL A 351 15.60 6.35 16.40
N ILE A 352 14.49 6.65 15.72
CA ILE A 352 13.13 6.29 16.16
C ILE A 352 12.62 5.13 15.31
N THR A 353 12.17 4.08 15.98
CA THR A 353 11.68 2.84 15.40
C THR A 353 10.23 2.63 15.79
N VAL A 354 9.37 2.37 14.81
CA VAL A 354 7.94 2.13 14.99
C VAL A 354 7.61 0.77 14.40
N ALA A 355 7.05 -0.11 15.24
CA ALA A 355 6.67 -1.46 14.85
C ALA A 355 5.23 -1.75 15.29
N THR A 356 4.49 -2.50 14.47
CA THR A 356 3.06 -2.78 14.68
C THR A 356 2.74 -4.25 14.63
N ASN A 357 1.71 -4.66 15.37
CA ASN A 357 1.13 -6.01 15.32
C ASN A 357 0.04 -6.14 14.23
N ILE A 358 0.02 -5.16 13.31
CA ILE A 358 -0.80 -5.17 12.10
C ILE A 358 -0.08 -6.06 11.10
N GLY A 359 -0.73 -7.12 10.63
CA GLY A 359 -0.18 -7.99 9.60
C GLY A 359 -0.63 -7.58 8.21
N SER A 360 -0.61 -8.53 7.28
CA SER A 360 -1.38 -8.48 6.04
C SER A 360 -2.79 -9.03 6.32
N PRO A 361 -3.91 -8.41 5.87
CA PRO A 361 -4.06 -7.26 4.96
C PRO A 361 -4.07 -5.88 5.68
N PRO A 362 -4.00 -4.77 4.90
CA PRO A 362 -4.02 -3.42 5.45
C PRO A 362 -5.21 -3.13 6.38
N GLN A 363 -4.97 -2.39 7.46
CA GLN A 363 -6.02 -1.93 8.38
C GLN A 363 -6.23 -0.42 8.24
N ASN A 364 -7.36 -0.04 7.63
CA ASN A 364 -7.72 1.35 7.40
C ASN A 364 -7.88 2.13 8.72
N GLY A 365 -7.36 3.36 8.78
CA GLY A 365 -7.48 4.25 9.94
C GLY A 365 -6.59 3.87 11.13
N SER A 366 -5.55 3.06 10.92
CA SER A 366 -4.57 2.74 11.96
C SER A 366 -3.41 3.74 11.93
N HIS A 367 -3.36 4.62 12.93
CA HIS A 367 -2.32 5.63 13.11
C HIS A 367 -1.62 5.45 14.45
N ILE A 368 -0.32 5.70 14.47
CA ILE A 368 0.47 5.77 15.70
C ILE A 368 1.09 7.15 15.79
N ALA A 369 0.63 7.94 16.75
CA ALA A 369 1.27 9.19 17.13
C ALA A 369 2.60 8.88 17.81
N VAL A 370 3.69 9.33 17.19
CA VAL A 370 5.07 9.13 17.64
C VAL A 370 5.53 10.43 18.29
N PRO A 371 5.64 10.49 19.63
CA PRO A 371 6.27 11.63 20.28
C PRO A 371 7.74 11.70 19.87
N SER A 372 8.20 12.88 19.48
CA SER A 372 9.56 13.15 19.03
C SER A 372 10.22 14.14 20.00
N PRO A 373 11.47 13.88 20.46
CA PRO A 373 12.20 14.83 21.29
C PRO A 373 12.86 15.96 20.47
N TYR A 374 12.73 15.93 19.15
CA TYR A 374 13.33 16.91 18.25
C TYR A 374 12.45 18.13 18.08
N GLU A 375 13.06 19.27 17.77
CA GLU A 375 12.35 20.53 17.55
C GLU A 375 11.40 20.41 16.36
N SER A 376 10.28 21.13 16.43
CA SER A 376 9.39 21.33 15.29
C SER A 376 10.21 21.76 14.07
N SER A 377 9.91 21.23 12.88
CA SER A 377 10.67 21.40 11.63
C SER A 377 11.95 20.59 11.47
N THR A 378 12.37 19.79 12.47
CA THR A 378 13.51 18.88 12.29
C THR A 378 13.23 17.88 11.15
N GLU A 379 14.14 17.83 10.18
CA GLU A 379 14.07 16.88 9.08
C GLU A 379 14.51 15.50 9.55
N MET A 380 13.58 14.55 9.46
CA MET A 380 13.79 13.14 9.69
C MET A 380 13.79 12.42 8.35
N ILE A 381 14.67 11.45 8.17
CA ILE A 381 14.71 10.56 7.03
C ILE A 381 14.10 9.23 7.45
N LYS A 382 12.99 8.88 6.80
CA LYS A 382 12.41 7.55 6.83
C LYS A 382 13.19 6.63 5.92
N ILE A 383 13.67 5.54 6.48
CA ILE A 383 14.24 4.43 5.72
C ILE A 383 13.10 3.50 5.35
N MET A 384 12.73 3.48 4.07
CA MET A 384 11.62 2.69 3.58
C MET A 384 12.03 1.26 3.21
N PHE A 385 11.16 0.31 3.57
CA PHE A 385 11.19 -1.08 3.12
C PHE A 385 9.83 -1.41 2.51
N THR A 386 9.58 -1.02 1.26
CA THR A 386 8.33 -1.39 0.57
C THR A 386 8.49 -2.71 -0.16
N GLN A 387 7.49 -3.60 -0.03
CA GLN A 387 7.39 -4.83 -0.82
C GLN A 387 7.41 -4.59 -2.34
N ALA A 388 7.10 -3.36 -2.79
CA ALA A 388 7.02 -3.01 -4.21
C ALA A 388 8.36 -2.61 -4.88
N LEU A 389 9.48 -2.41 -4.14
CA LEU A 389 10.79 -2.15 -4.74
C LEU A 389 11.91 -2.80 -3.93
N LEU A 390 12.07 -4.10 -4.11
CA LEU A 390 13.24 -4.86 -3.67
C LEU A 390 14.37 -4.83 -4.73
N ALA A 391 14.62 -3.63 -5.27
CA ALA A 391 15.70 -3.33 -6.21
C ALA A 391 16.61 -2.22 -5.63
N SER A 392 17.76 -2.65 -5.09
CA SER A 392 19.04 -1.92 -4.94
C SER A 392 19.17 -0.48 -4.38
N VAL A 393 18.14 0.21 -3.88
CA VAL A 393 18.30 1.58 -3.35
C VAL A 393 17.62 1.74 -1.98
N LEU A 394 18.36 2.20 -0.96
CA LEU A 394 17.77 2.75 0.26
C LEU A 394 16.86 3.91 -0.14
N THR A 395 15.54 3.74 -0.08
CA THR A 395 14.62 4.84 -0.35
C THR A 395 14.50 5.69 0.92
N CYS A 396 15.01 6.92 0.81
CA CYS A 396 15.08 7.89 1.90
C CYS A 396 13.94 8.90 1.69
N GLN A 397 12.89 8.81 2.48
CA GLN A 397 11.77 9.76 2.42
C GLN A 397 11.91 10.77 3.56
N GLN A 398 11.91 12.07 3.23
CA GLN A 398 11.90 13.11 4.26
C GLN A 398 10.55 13.15 4.99
N TRP A 399 10.63 13.33 6.30
CA TRP A 399 9.58 13.46 7.28
C TRP A 399 9.92 14.69 8.12
N VAL A 400 8.91 15.41 8.58
CA VAL A 400 9.13 16.62 9.39
C VAL A 400 8.40 16.47 10.70
N VAL A 401 9.08 16.80 11.80
CA VAL A 401 8.47 16.83 13.13
C VAL A 401 7.43 17.95 13.16
N GLY A 402 6.17 17.60 13.42
CA GLY A 402 5.07 18.55 13.44
C GLY A 402 5.19 19.57 14.57
N SER A 403 4.42 20.66 14.48
CA SER A 403 4.49 21.83 15.39
C SER A 403 4.27 21.55 16.89
N LYS A 404 3.78 20.35 17.24
CA LYS A 404 3.61 19.88 18.62
C LYS A 404 4.69 18.88 19.08
N GLY A 405 5.74 18.64 18.29
CA GLY A 405 6.77 17.64 18.58
C GLY A 405 6.32 16.21 18.34
N PHE A 406 5.34 15.97 17.46
CA PHE A 406 4.85 14.61 17.12
C PHE A 406 5.05 14.31 15.64
N LEU A 407 5.30 13.05 15.34
CA LEU A 407 5.30 12.45 14.00
C LEU A 407 4.07 11.54 13.92
N ASP A 408 3.30 11.59 12.83
CA ASP A 408 2.13 10.71 12.67
C ASP A 408 2.45 9.58 11.70
N VAL A 409 2.52 8.34 12.19
CA VAL A 409 2.85 7.16 11.37
C VAL A 409 1.61 6.36 11.05
N GLU A 410 1.24 6.38 9.78
CA GLU A 410 0.05 5.72 9.24
C GLU A 410 0.36 4.32 8.68
N TYR A 411 -0.53 3.35 8.93
CA TYR A 411 -0.38 1.93 8.55
C TYR A 411 -1.50 1.43 7.60
N THR A 412 -2.08 2.33 6.80
CA THR A 412 -3.23 2.06 5.91
C THR A 412 -2.92 1.21 4.68
N LYS A 413 -1.64 0.96 4.38
CA LYS A 413 -1.18 0.07 3.29
C LYS A 413 -0.62 -1.27 3.79
N GLY A 414 -0.80 -1.60 5.07
CA GLY A 414 -0.23 -2.78 5.74
C GLY A 414 0.69 -2.39 6.89
N GLY A 415 0.93 -3.32 7.82
CA GLY A 415 1.70 -3.07 9.04
C GLY A 415 3.22 -2.91 8.86
N VAL A 416 3.70 -2.22 7.83
CA VAL A 416 5.15 -2.15 7.51
C VAL A 416 5.94 -1.34 8.55
N PRO A 417 7.01 -1.88 9.17
CA PRO A 417 7.77 -1.14 10.18
C PRO A 417 8.41 0.14 9.62
N VAL A 418 8.60 1.14 10.49
CA VAL A 418 9.13 2.46 10.12
C VAL A 418 10.35 2.78 10.97
N ILE A 419 11.41 3.26 10.32
CA ILE A 419 12.64 3.71 10.97
C ILE A 419 12.91 5.16 10.53
N LEU A 420 13.07 6.06 11.49
CA LEU A 420 13.28 7.49 11.28
C LEU A 420 14.62 7.90 11.89
N ILE A 421 15.47 8.57 11.12
CA ILE A 421 16.80 9.05 11.53
C ILE A 421 16.92 10.52 11.13
N PRO A 422 17.44 11.44 11.97
CA PRO A 422 17.62 12.83 11.57
C PRO A 422 18.49 12.95 10.31
N ALA A 423 18.12 13.86 9.41
CA ALA A 423 18.79 14.02 8.11
C ALA A 423 20.26 14.39 8.26
N ASP A 424 20.59 15.24 9.25
CA ASP A 424 21.97 15.64 9.55
C ASP A 424 22.87 14.46 9.91
N SER A 425 22.31 13.45 10.58
CA SER A 425 23.04 12.25 11.01
C SER A 425 23.37 11.31 9.86
N LEU A 426 22.80 11.54 8.66
CA LEU A 426 23.03 10.75 7.46
C LEU A 426 23.94 11.45 6.44
N LYS A 427 24.47 12.64 6.76
CA LYS A 427 25.48 13.33 5.93
C LYS A 427 26.69 12.41 5.72
N ASP A 428 27.15 12.31 4.47
CA ASP A 428 28.30 11.50 4.04
C ASP A 428 28.20 9.99 4.35
N SER A 429 27.01 9.50 4.74
CA SER A 429 26.77 8.10 5.11
C SER A 429 26.85 7.12 3.93
N GLY A 430 26.72 7.62 2.70
CA GLY A 430 26.50 6.78 1.50
C GLY A 430 25.15 6.04 1.48
N LEU A 431 24.34 6.13 2.54
CA LEU A 431 22.99 5.54 2.60
C LEU A 431 21.97 6.43 1.89
N CYS A 432 21.98 7.74 2.19
CA CYS A 432 21.10 8.75 1.60
C CYS A 432 21.88 9.98 1.07
N GLY A 433 23.22 9.94 1.08
CA GLY A 433 24.09 11.13 1.13
C GLY A 433 24.71 11.61 -0.19
N LYS A 434 23.94 11.91 -1.25
CA LYS A 434 24.48 12.64 -2.43
C LYS A 434 23.72 13.90 -2.84
N SER A 435 22.86 14.46 -1.99
CA SER A 435 22.38 15.84 -2.18
C SER A 435 22.00 16.47 -0.84
N LEU A 436 23.02 16.88 -0.09
CA LEU A 436 22.90 17.81 1.04
C LEU A 436 23.99 18.89 0.87
N THR A 437 24.01 19.60 -0.25
CA THR A 437 24.89 20.77 -0.44
C THR A 437 24.25 22.02 0.12
N GLN A 438 24.97 22.67 1.03
CA GLN A 438 24.69 23.98 1.61
C GLN A 438 24.45 25.04 0.52
N ASN A 439 23.27 25.66 0.55
CA ASN A 439 23.10 27.10 0.31
C ASN A 439 22.37 27.67 1.52
N GLY A 440 23.16 28.09 2.51
CA GLY A 440 22.68 28.99 3.55
C GLY A 440 22.55 30.39 2.96
N GLU A 441 21.39 30.65 2.36
CA GLU A 441 20.72 31.95 2.16
C GLU A 441 19.40 31.75 1.39
N ASP A 442 19.22 30.59 0.76
CA ASP A 442 17.98 30.13 0.10
C ASP A 442 17.51 28.77 0.66
N ALA A 443 17.40 28.64 1.99
CA ALA A 443 16.95 27.40 2.65
C ALA A 443 15.42 27.14 2.52
N GLY A 444 14.77 27.81 1.57
CA GLY A 444 13.39 27.55 1.17
C GLY A 444 13.29 27.69 -0.34
N ARG A 445 12.94 26.59 -1.01
CA ARG A 445 12.69 26.44 -2.46
C ARG A 445 13.83 25.85 -3.30
N GLN A 446 13.38 24.98 -4.19
CA GLN A 446 13.98 24.49 -5.43
C GLN A 446 15.00 23.33 -5.39
N ALA A 447 14.46 22.16 -5.75
CA ALA A 447 15.12 21.22 -6.66
C ALA A 447 14.47 21.34 -8.05
N GLY A 448 15.27 21.69 -9.06
CA GLY A 448 15.03 21.62 -10.52
C GLY A 448 16.26 22.25 -11.21
N ALA A 449 16.94 21.71 -12.23
CA ALA A 449 16.66 20.62 -13.15
C ALA A 449 17.97 20.08 -13.79
N ALA A 450 17.89 18.81 -14.21
CA ALA A 450 18.55 18.06 -15.32
C ALA A 450 20.08 18.10 -15.55
N VAL A 451 20.72 16.91 -15.54
CA VAL A 451 21.18 16.19 -16.76
C VAL A 451 21.15 14.66 -16.50
N HIS A 452 20.41 13.94 -17.36
CA HIS A 452 20.16 12.47 -17.43
C HIS A 452 21.44 11.62 -17.72
N PRO A 453 21.44 10.25 -17.69
CA PRO A 453 20.34 9.27 -17.60
C PRO A 453 20.54 8.14 -16.54
N PHE A 454 19.46 7.38 -16.30
CA PHE A 454 19.24 6.33 -15.27
C PHE A 454 18.76 6.85 -13.90
N VAL A 455 17.49 7.26 -13.86
CA VAL A 455 16.83 7.95 -12.73
C VAL A 455 15.98 6.98 -11.88
N PRO A 456 15.97 7.11 -10.53
CA PRO A 456 15.37 6.19 -9.57
C PRO A 456 13.92 6.55 -9.20
N MET A 457 13.11 5.57 -8.78
CA MET A 457 11.68 5.72 -8.46
C MET A 457 11.48 6.42 -7.09
N ARG A 458 11.18 7.73 -7.13
CA ARG A 458 10.95 8.65 -6.00
C ARG A 458 9.43 8.80 -5.84
N LEU A 459 8.86 8.41 -4.69
CA LEU A 459 7.48 8.81 -4.33
C LEU A 459 7.54 10.25 -3.79
N LEU A 460 7.74 11.20 -4.70
CA LEU A 460 7.32 12.58 -4.49
C LEU A 460 5.78 12.57 -4.48
N LEU A 461 5.16 13.37 -3.60
CA LEU A 461 3.88 13.98 -3.97
C LEU A 461 4.19 14.91 -5.15
N PHE A 462 4.32 14.33 -6.35
CA PHE A 462 4.31 15.10 -7.57
C PHE A 462 2.91 15.70 -7.70
N ALA A 463 2.82 16.91 -8.25
CA ALA A 463 1.56 17.42 -8.77
C ALA A 463 0.92 16.32 -9.64
N THR A 464 -0.32 15.94 -9.36
CA THR A 464 -1.07 15.00 -10.20
C THR A 464 -1.98 15.85 -11.04
N GLU A 465 -1.45 16.38 -12.15
CA GLU A 465 -2.18 17.36 -12.93
C GLU A 465 -3.28 16.71 -13.77
N ILE A 466 -4.40 17.42 -13.89
CA ILE A 466 -5.56 16.96 -14.64
C ILE A 466 -5.90 18.00 -15.71
N VAL A 467 -5.86 17.58 -16.96
CA VAL A 467 -6.23 18.42 -18.09
C VAL A 467 -7.74 18.29 -18.34
N THR A 468 -8.43 19.42 -18.30
CA THR A 468 -9.87 19.48 -18.55
C THR A 468 -10.14 19.79 -20.01
N VAL A 469 -10.98 18.99 -20.68
CA VAL A 469 -11.38 19.23 -22.08
C VAL A 469 -12.88 19.51 -22.12
N GLN A 470 -13.25 20.73 -22.50
CA GLN A 470 -14.62 21.22 -22.55
C GLN A 470 -15.13 21.22 -23.99
N LEU A 471 -16.24 20.50 -24.21
CA LEU A 471 -16.69 20.17 -25.56
C LEU A 471 -18.11 20.64 -25.84
N GLY A 472 -18.23 21.54 -26.82
CA GLY A 472 -19.48 22.09 -27.30
C GLY A 472 -20.20 22.98 -26.28
N GLN A 473 -21.38 23.46 -26.67
CA GLN A 473 -22.14 24.43 -25.87
C GLN A 473 -22.32 24.02 -24.39
N CYS A 474 -22.78 22.80 -24.14
CA CYS A 474 -23.07 22.35 -22.78
C CYS A 474 -21.78 22.16 -21.94
N GLY A 475 -20.74 21.58 -22.54
CA GLY A 475 -19.46 21.37 -21.88
C GLY A 475 -18.79 22.67 -21.47
N ASN A 476 -18.73 23.65 -22.38
CA ASN A 476 -18.15 24.97 -22.13
C ASN A 476 -18.94 25.79 -21.10
N GLN A 477 -20.28 25.75 -21.12
CA GLN A 477 -21.11 26.43 -20.13
C GLN A 477 -20.92 25.86 -18.72
N MET A 478 -20.97 24.53 -18.59
CA MET A 478 -20.75 23.84 -17.33
C MET A 478 -19.32 24.06 -16.81
N GLY A 479 -18.33 23.92 -17.69
CA GLY A 479 -16.92 24.13 -17.38
C GLY A 479 -16.60 25.55 -16.93
N SER A 480 -17.22 26.56 -17.55
CA SER A 480 -17.08 27.96 -17.11
C SER A 480 -17.54 28.16 -15.67
N VAL A 481 -18.70 27.61 -15.29
CA VAL A 481 -19.21 27.72 -13.91
C VAL A 481 -18.39 26.88 -12.93
N PHE A 482 -17.81 25.77 -13.38
CA PHE A 482 -16.86 24.97 -12.59
C PHE A 482 -15.60 25.76 -12.25
N TRP A 483 -14.94 26.38 -13.22
CA TRP A 483 -13.73 27.17 -12.98
C TRP A 483 -13.96 28.40 -12.11
N GLN A 484 -15.08 29.09 -12.29
CA GLN A 484 -15.48 30.20 -11.41
C GLN A 484 -15.59 29.75 -9.95
N ARG A 485 -16.11 28.54 -9.73
CA ARG A 485 -16.24 27.97 -8.39
C ARG A 485 -14.87 27.61 -7.81
N LEU A 486 -13.99 27.00 -8.59
CA LEU A 486 -12.63 26.68 -8.17
C LEU A 486 -11.86 27.94 -7.80
N CYS A 487 -11.95 29.01 -8.61
CA CYS A 487 -11.30 30.28 -8.31
C CYS A 487 -11.76 30.83 -6.95
N ALA A 488 -13.08 30.85 -6.70
CA ALA A 488 -13.63 31.27 -5.41
C ALA A 488 -13.18 30.37 -4.24
N GLU A 489 -13.05 29.06 -4.45
CA GLU A 489 -12.60 28.12 -3.43
C GLU A 489 -11.09 28.22 -3.16
N HIS A 490 -10.28 28.60 -4.14
CA HIS A 490 -8.82 28.71 -4.02
C HIS A 490 -8.33 30.14 -3.71
N GLY A 491 -9.24 31.12 -3.67
CA GLY A 491 -8.90 32.52 -3.44
C GLY A 491 -8.16 33.15 -4.62
N ILE A 492 -8.55 32.78 -5.84
CA ILE A 492 -8.01 33.29 -7.09
C ILE A 492 -9.02 34.31 -7.66
N SER A 493 -8.53 35.48 -8.05
CA SER A 493 -9.32 36.54 -8.67
C SER A 493 -9.85 36.12 -10.04
N LYS A 494 -10.71 36.93 -10.64
CA LYS A 494 -11.31 36.63 -11.95
C LYS A 494 -10.30 36.69 -13.09
N GLU A 495 -9.21 37.41 -12.85
CA GLU A 495 -8.07 37.60 -13.73
C GLU A 495 -7.00 36.53 -13.50
N GLY A 496 -7.20 35.56 -12.59
CA GLY A 496 -6.22 34.52 -12.31
C GLY A 496 -5.17 34.91 -11.27
N ILE A 497 -5.28 36.07 -10.61
CA ILE A 497 -4.30 36.53 -9.62
C ILE A 497 -4.67 35.98 -8.23
N LEU A 498 -3.69 35.45 -7.50
CA LEU A 498 -3.89 35.00 -6.13
C LEU A 498 -4.18 36.19 -5.20
N GLU A 499 -5.27 36.10 -4.45
CA GLU A 499 -5.62 37.12 -3.46
C GLU A 499 -4.64 37.10 -2.28
N GLU A 500 -4.23 38.27 -1.77
CA GLU A 500 -3.24 38.38 -0.67
C GLU A 500 -3.64 37.60 0.59
N TRP A 501 -4.93 37.48 0.85
CA TRP A 501 -5.46 36.72 2.00
C TRP A 501 -5.52 35.20 1.76
N ALA A 502 -5.18 34.73 0.56
CA ALA A 502 -5.30 33.33 0.15
C ALA A 502 -3.95 32.57 0.07
N THR A 503 -2.85 33.20 0.51
CA THR A 503 -1.49 32.63 0.42
C THR A 503 -1.25 31.45 1.38
N GLU A 504 -1.96 31.37 2.51
CA GLU A 504 -1.75 30.35 3.57
C GLU A 504 -2.85 29.25 3.63
N GLY A 505 -3.56 28.99 2.53
CA GLY A 505 -4.80 28.19 2.50
C GLY A 505 -4.69 26.68 2.72
N GLY A 506 -3.50 26.09 2.61
CA GLY A 506 -3.29 24.63 2.72
C GLY A 506 -3.97 23.79 1.63
N ASP A 507 -4.42 24.43 0.55
CA ASP A 507 -5.06 23.84 -0.63
C ASP A 507 -4.05 23.60 -1.77
N ARG A 508 -4.30 22.56 -2.57
CA ARG A 508 -3.51 22.19 -3.75
C ARG A 508 -4.11 22.81 -5.02
N LYS A 509 -3.45 23.86 -5.52
CA LYS A 509 -3.84 24.58 -6.74
C LYS A 509 -3.26 23.93 -8.00
N ASP A 510 -2.10 23.28 -7.87
CA ASP A 510 -1.30 22.64 -8.92
C ASP A 510 -2.03 21.55 -9.73
N VAL A 511 -3.02 20.90 -9.12
CA VAL A 511 -3.81 19.82 -9.76
C VAL A 511 -4.59 20.33 -10.98
N PHE A 512 -5.23 21.49 -10.86
CA PHE A 512 -6.12 22.04 -11.89
C PHE A 512 -5.59 23.34 -12.51
N PHE A 513 -4.68 24.05 -11.83
CA PHE A 513 -4.09 25.28 -12.32
C PHE A 513 -2.59 25.09 -12.57
N TYR A 514 -2.11 25.62 -13.68
CA TYR A 514 -0.71 25.87 -13.92
C TYR A 514 -0.37 27.29 -13.40
N GLN A 515 0.79 27.43 -12.77
CA GLN A 515 1.28 28.70 -12.24
C GLN A 515 2.22 29.36 -13.27
N ALA A 516 1.79 30.48 -13.87
CA ALA A 516 2.54 31.18 -14.91
C ALA A 516 3.64 32.09 -14.34
N ASP A 517 3.36 32.73 -13.20
CA ASP A 517 4.31 33.51 -12.40
C ASP A 517 4.00 33.36 -10.90
N ASP A 518 4.69 34.07 -10.01
CA ASP A 518 4.55 33.90 -8.55
C ASP A 518 3.11 34.10 -8.04
N GLU A 519 2.23 34.82 -8.76
CA GLU A 519 0.87 35.14 -8.33
C GLU A 519 -0.23 34.75 -9.33
N HIS A 520 0.11 34.40 -10.57
CA HIS A 520 -0.86 34.16 -11.65
C HIS A 520 -1.10 32.67 -11.92
N TYR A 521 -2.35 32.25 -11.75
CA TYR A 521 -2.84 30.88 -11.92
C TYR A 521 -3.77 30.76 -13.13
N ILE A 522 -3.41 29.88 -14.05
CA ILE A 522 -4.13 29.61 -15.30
C ILE A 522 -4.74 28.20 -15.25
N PRO A 523 -6.03 28.02 -15.55
CA PRO A 523 -6.65 26.70 -15.63
C PRO A 523 -5.99 25.81 -16.70
N ARG A 524 -5.75 24.54 -16.38
CA ARG A 524 -5.40 23.48 -17.34
C ARG A 524 -6.64 23.04 -18.11
N ALA A 525 -7.20 23.95 -18.89
CA ALA A 525 -8.48 23.80 -19.57
C ALA A 525 -8.36 24.07 -21.07
N ILE A 526 -8.87 23.13 -21.87
CA ILE A 526 -8.97 23.23 -23.32
C ILE A 526 -10.44 23.40 -23.68
N LEU A 527 -10.78 24.48 -24.36
CA LEU A 527 -12.14 24.82 -24.75
C LEU A 527 -12.28 24.61 -26.26
N VAL A 528 -13.17 23.70 -26.64
CA VAL A 528 -13.37 23.36 -28.05
C VAL A 528 -14.86 23.48 -28.38
N ASP A 529 -15.16 24.34 -29.34
CA ASP A 529 -16.50 24.44 -29.92
C ASP A 529 -16.44 24.65 -31.44
N LEU A 530 -17.39 24.04 -32.13
CA LEU A 530 -17.61 24.27 -33.56
C LEU A 530 -18.52 25.50 -33.79
N GLU A 531 -19.08 26.06 -32.71
CA GLU A 531 -19.91 27.26 -32.73
C GLU A 531 -19.33 28.38 -31.84
N PRO A 532 -19.25 29.63 -32.33
CA PRO A 532 -18.57 30.72 -31.63
C PRO A 532 -19.33 31.29 -30.44
N ARG A 533 -20.63 31.06 -30.35
CA ARG A 533 -21.51 31.77 -29.42
C ARG A 533 -21.08 31.65 -27.95
N VAL A 534 -20.75 30.44 -27.51
CA VAL A 534 -20.47 30.18 -26.09
C VAL A 534 -19.07 30.63 -25.72
N ILE A 535 -18.07 30.33 -26.55
CA ILE A 535 -16.69 30.77 -26.32
C ILE A 535 -16.62 32.30 -26.33
N ASN A 536 -17.28 32.98 -27.28
CA ASN A 536 -17.33 34.44 -27.28
C ASN A 536 -17.96 35.02 -26.01
N ASN A 537 -19.02 34.39 -25.48
CA ASN A 537 -19.59 34.82 -24.20
C ASN A 537 -18.57 34.69 -23.05
N ILE A 538 -17.77 33.62 -23.01
CA ILE A 538 -16.69 33.42 -22.02
C ILE A 538 -15.61 34.50 -22.18
N LEU A 539 -15.18 34.78 -23.42
CA LEU A 539 -14.18 35.80 -23.75
C LEU A 539 -14.65 37.24 -23.52
N THR A 540 -15.96 37.48 -23.40
CA THR A 540 -16.53 38.77 -22.98
C THR A 540 -16.89 38.82 -21.49
N SER A 541 -16.72 37.72 -20.77
CA SER A 541 -17.07 37.63 -19.36
C SER A 541 -15.97 38.26 -18.48
N PRO A 542 -16.26 38.54 -17.19
CA PRO A 542 -15.23 38.97 -16.25
C PRO A 542 -14.06 37.98 -16.08
N TYR A 543 -14.22 36.72 -16.49
CA TYR A 543 -13.19 35.68 -16.43
C TYR A 543 -12.48 35.46 -17.78
N ALA A 544 -12.61 36.39 -18.73
CA ALA A 544 -12.00 36.27 -20.05
C ALA A 544 -10.47 36.07 -19.99
N ASN A 545 -9.81 36.77 -19.07
CA ASN A 545 -8.36 36.73 -18.92
C ASN A 545 -7.86 35.54 -18.09
N LEU A 546 -8.77 34.70 -17.56
CA LEU A 546 -8.38 33.53 -16.77
C LEU A 546 -7.81 32.41 -17.65
N TYR A 547 -8.35 32.21 -18.84
CA TYR A 547 -8.01 31.09 -19.72
C TYR A 547 -6.80 31.42 -20.60
N ASN A 548 -5.94 30.43 -20.84
CA ASN A 548 -4.91 30.55 -21.86
C ASN A 548 -5.55 30.67 -23.26
N PRO A 549 -5.35 31.78 -24.00
CA PRO A 549 -5.90 31.93 -25.35
C PRO A 549 -5.47 30.83 -26.31
N GLU A 550 -4.30 30.24 -26.10
CA GLU A 550 -3.79 29.16 -26.96
C GLU A 550 -4.55 27.84 -26.77
N ASN A 551 -5.30 27.68 -25.69
CA ASN A 551 -6.09 26.47 -25.39
C ASN A 551 -7.55 26.59 -25.83
N ILE A 552 -7.87 27.60 -26.64
CA ILE A 552 -9.22 27.86 -27.13
C ILE A 552 -9.25 27.56 -28.63
N PHE A 553 -9.94 26.49 -29.00
CA PHE A 553 -10.22 26.17 -30.39
C PHE A 553 -11.61 26.67 -30.78
N LEU A 554 -11.64 27.46 -31.86
CA LEU A 554 -12.87 27.89 -32.49
C LEU A 554 -12.80 27.66 -34.00
N SER A 555 -13.75 26.88 -34.53
CA SER A 555 -13.81 26.61 -35.97
C SER A 555 -14.08 27.87 -36.80
N THR A 556 -13.24 28.13 -37.80
CA THR A 556 -13.40 29.22 -38.77
C THR A 556 -14.55 29.00 -39.74
N ASP A 557 -14.96 27.75 -39.94
CA ASP A 557 -15.92 27.35 -40.97
C ASP A 557 -17.38 27.70 -40.60
N GLY A 558 -17.64 28.13 -39.36
CA GLY A 558 -18.94 28.64 -38.89
C GLY A 558 -20.12 27.66 -38.98
N GLY A 559 -19.88 26.41 -39.42
CA GLY A 559 -20.91 25.46 -39.82
C GLY A 559 -21.55 24.67 -38.68
N GLY A 560 -20.96 24.69 -37.48
CA GLY A 560 -21.42 23.90 -36.33
C GLY A 560 -21.56 22.40 -36.61
N ALA A 561 -21.99 21.63 -35.61
CA ALA A 561 -22.37 20.23 -35.82
C ALA A 561 -23.87 20.04 -36.11
N GLY A 562 -24.69 21.10 -35.96
CA GLY A 562 -26.12 21.07 -36.29
C GLY A 562 -26.92 19.98 -35.57
N ASN A 563 -26.57 19.66 -34.31
CA ASN A 563 -27.14 18.54 -33.55
C ASN A 563 -26.99 17.15 -34.19
N ASN A 564 -26.02 16.96 -35.09
CA ASN A 564 -25.72 15.68 -35.72
C ASN A 564 -24.38 15.11 -35.23
N TRP A 565 -24.41 13.94 -34.60
CA TRP A 565 -23.20 13.28 -34.09
C TRP A 565 -22.20 12.94 -35.19
N ALA A 566 -22.65 12.47 -36.36
CA ALA A 566 -21.75 12.06 -37.44
C ALA A 566 -21.01 13.26 -38.05
N GLN A 567 -21.69 14.41 -38.15
CA GLN A 567 -21.05 15.66 -38.56
C GLN A 567 -20.02 16.12 -37.52
N GLY A 568 -20.34 16.03 -36.23
CA GLY A 568 -19.40 16.35 -35.15
C GLY A 568 -18.16 15.45 -35.17
N TYR A 569 -18.35 14.14 -35.36
CA TYR A 569 -17.26 13.16 -35.46
C TYR A 569 -16.37 13.43 -36.69
N SER A 570 -16.98 13.67 -37.86
CA SER A 570 -16.24 13.99 -39.10
C SER A 570 -15.53 15.34 -39.02
N SER A 571 -16.08 16.30 -38.27
CA SER A 571 -15.40 17.57 -38.01
C SER A 571 -14.20 17.36 -37.08
N GLY A 572 -14.28 16.43 -36.13
CA GLY A 572 -13.15 16.01 -35.29
C GLY A 572 -11.97 15.50 -36.07
N GLU A 573 -12.18 14.72 -37.13
CA GLU A 573 -11.10 14.27 -38.02
C GLU A 573 -10.35 15.43 -38.68
N LYS A 574 -11.07 16.52 -39.03
CA LYS A 574 -10.47 17.69 -39.69
C LYS A 574 -9.66 18.56 -38.74
N ILE A 575 -10.13 18.71 -37.51
CA ILE A 575 -9.51 19.58 -36.50
C ILE A 575 -8.58 18.81 -35.56
N TYR A 576 -8.33 17.52 -35.87
CA TYR A 576 -7.57 16.61 -35.02
C TYR A 576 -6.18 17.16 -34.69
N GLU A 577 -5.46 17.65 -35.70
CA GLU A 577 -4.09 18.14 -35.52
C GLU A 577 -4.07 19.35 -34.56
N GLU A 578 -4.91 20.35 -34.80
CA GLU A 578 -4.96 21.57 -33.98
C GLU A 578 -5.39 21.29 -32.53
N VAL A 579 -6.44 20.49 -32.33
CA VAL A 579 -6.93 20.17 -30.98
C VAL A 579 -5.94 19.27 -30.23
N MET A 580 -5.32 18.29 -30.92
CA MET A 580 -4.33 17.44 -30.28
C MET A 580 -3.01 18.15 -30.00
N GLU A 581 -2.64 19.15 -30.77
CA GLU A 581 -1.49 20.02 -30.45
C GLU A 581 -1.73 20.76 -29.12
N MET A 582 -2.94 21.27 -28.88
CA MET A 582 -3.30 21.87 -27.58
C MET A 582 -3.24 20.84 -26.44
N VAL A 583 -3.77 19.64 -26.67
CA VAL A 583 -3.73 18.54 -25.68
C VAL A 583 -2.30 18.13 -25.36
N ASP A 584 -1.46 17.99 -26.39
CA ASP A 584 -0.06 17.61 -26.24
C ASP A 584 0.72 18.68 -25.48
N ARG A 585 0.53 19.96 -25.82
CA ARG A 585 1.18 21.07 -25.12
C ARG A 585 0.85 21.08 -23.63
N GLU A 586 -0.42 20.89 -23.27
CA GLU A 586 -0.84 20.82 -21.86
C GLU A 586 -0.35 19.54 -21.16
N ALA A 587 -0.34 18.41 -21.86
CA ALA A 587 0.16 17.15 -21.33
C ALA A 587 1.68 17.17 -21.10
N GLU A 588 2.44 17.77 -22.02
CA GLU A 588 3.89 17.96 -21.94
C GLU A 588 4.26 19.05 -20.92
N GLY A 589 3.41 20.06 -20.74
CA GLY A 589 3.52 21.09 -19.70
C GLY A 589 3.08 20.64 -18.31
N SER A 590 2.85 19.34 -18.10
CA SER A 590 2.50 18.74 -16.81
C SER A 590 3.66 17.84 -16.34
N ASP A 591 4.09 17.98 -15.09
CA ASP A 591 5.21 17.20 -14.53
C ASP A 591 4.84 15.72 -14.37
N SER A 592 3.60 15.45 -13.96
CA SER A 592 3.07 14.10 -13.79
C SER A 592 1.56 14.05 -14.05
N LEU A 593 1.19 14.24 -15.33
CA LEU A 593 -0.20 14.13 -15.81
C LEU A 593 -0.88 12.86 -15.29
N GLU A 594 -1.97 13.02 -14.54
CA GLU A 594 -2.75 11.91 -14.01
C GLU A 594 -3.78 11.41 -15.03
N GLY A 595 -4.46 12.34 -15.71
CA GLY A 595 -5.52 12.00 -16.64
C GLY A 595 -6.23 13.21 -17.25
N PHE A 596 -7.29 12.91 -17.99
CA PHE A 596 -8.15 13.87 -18.67
C PHE A 596 -9.55 13.88 -18.04
N MET A 597 -10.10 15.08 -17.85
CA MET A 597 -11.49 15.29 -17.48
C MET A 597 -12.28 15.86 -18.66
N LEU A 598 -13.16 15.06 -19.27
CA LEU A 598 -14.00 15.53 -20.38
C LEU A 598 -15.35 16.03 -19.87
N MET A 599 -15.71 17.25 -20.27
CA MET A 599 -16.96 17.91 -19.94
C MET A 599 -17.81 18.05 -21.20
N HIS A 600 -18.90 17.30 -21.32
CA HIS A 600 -19.67 17.25 -22.57
C HIS A 600 -21.14 16.82 -22.37
N SER A 601 -21.96 17.06 -23.39
CA SER A 601 -23.30 16.47 -23.50
C SER A 601 -23.34 15.33 -24.51
N ILE A 602 -24.05 14.26 -24.18
CA ILE A 602 -24.22 13.10 -25.07
C ILE A 602 -25.28 13.32 -26.16
N ALA A 603 -26.10 14.38 -26.04
CA ALA A 603 -27.28 14.60 -26.88
C ALA A 603 -27.07 15.57 -28.04
N GLY A 604 -26.10 16.48 -27.92
CA GLY A 604 -25.80 17.51 -28.92
C GLY A 604 -25.14 16.96 -30.17
N GLY A 605 -24.57 17.83 -31.02
CA GLY A 605 -23.73 17.42 -32.16
C GLY A 605 -22.23 17.45 -31.83
N THR A 606 -21.75 18.60 -31.33
CA THR A 606 -20.32 18.79 -30.99
C THR A 606 -19.91 17.95 -29.78
N GLY A 607 -20.51 18.18 -28.61
CA GLY A 607 -20.14 17.44 -27.39
C GLY A 607 -20.32 15.92 -27.50
N SER A 608 -21.20 15.45 -28.37
CA SER A 608 -21.45 14.02 -28.58
C SER A 608 -20.49 13.45 -29.63
N GLY A 609 -20.51 13.97 -30.86
CA GLY A 609 -19.75 13.48 -32.02
C GLY A 609 -18.26 13.77 -31.93
N LEU A 610 -17.90 15.05 -31.78
CA LEU A 610 -16.50 15.45 -31.59
C LEU A 610 -15.94 14.87 -30.29
N GLY A 611 -16.76 14.84 -29.23
CA GLY A 611 -16.35 14.21 -27.97
C GLY A 611 -16.11 12.71 -28.09
N SER A 612 -16.93 11.99 -28.87
CA SER A 612 -16.72 10.57 -29.16
C SER A 612 -15.42 10.33 -29.92
N PHE A 613 -15.11 11.17 -30.91
CA PHE A 613 -13.85 11.12 -31.65
C PHE A 613 -12.65 11.36 -30.72
N LEU A 614 -12.69 12.40 -29.88
CA LEU A 614 -11.61 12.70 -28.95
C LEU A 614 -11.42 11.60 -27.89
N LEU A 615 -12.49 10.98 -27.40
CA LEU A 615 -12.40 9.84 -26.47
C LEU A 615 -11.59 8.68 -27.06
N GLU A 616 -11.87 8.30 -28.31
CA GLU A 616 -11.10 7.26 -29.00
C GLU A 616 -9.62 7.66 -29.12
N ARG A 617 -9.35 8.89 -29.56
CA ARG A 617 -7.97 9.36 -29.81
C ARG A 617 -7.16 9.54 -28.54
N LEU A 618 -7.77 10.02 -27.46
CA LEU A 618 -7.12 10.16 -26.16
C LEU A 618 -6.79 8.78 -25.58
N ASN A 619 -7.71 7.82 -25.68
CA ASN A 619 -7.48 6.46 -25.21
C ASN A 619 -6.35 5.76 -25.99
N ASP A 620 -6.29 5.95 -27.32
CA ASP A 620 -5.23 5.37 -28.16
C ASP A 620 -3.86 6.03 -27.92
N LYS A 621 -3.82 7.36 -27.78
CA LYS A 621 -2.56 8.12 -27.64
C LYS A 621 -2.01 8.10 -26.21
N PHE A 622 -2.88 8.12 -25.21
CA PHE A 622 -2.53 8.14 -23.79
C PHE A 622 -3.09 6.92 -23.03
N PRO A 623 -2.75 5.67 -23.42
CA PRO A 623 -3.37 4.44 -22.88
C PRO A 623 -3.05 4.14 -21.41
N LYS A 624 -2.15 4.93 -20.79
CA LYS A 624 -1.78 4.80 -19.37
C LYS A 624 -2.40 5.89 -18.50
N LYS A 625 -3.16 6.81 -19.08
CA LYS A 625 -3.75 7.98 -18.40
C LYS A 625 -5.24 7.73 -18.22
N LEU A 626 -5.76 8.18 -17.08
CA LEU A 626 -7.17 8.00 -16.77
C LEU A 626 -8.04 8.97 -17.59
N ILE A 627 -9.19 8.49 -18.06
CA ILE A 627 -10.20 9.29 -18.74
C ILE A 627 -11.47 9.28 -17.89
N GLN A 628 -11.73 10.40 -17.21
CA GLN A 628 -12.98 10.62 -16.49
C GLN A 628 -13.87 11.59 -17.26
N THR A 629 -15.16 11.27 -17.38
CA THR A 629 -16.13 12.15 -18.05
C THR A 629 -17.19 12.66 -17.09
N TYR A 630 -17.56 13.92 -17.24
CA TYR A 630 -18.80 14.50 -16.72
C TYR A 630 -19.77 14.64 -17.89
N SER A 631 -20.61 13.63 -18.04
CA SER A 631 -21.49 13.48 -19.20
C SER A 631 -22.91 13.90 -18.84
N VAL A 632 -23.41 14.94 -19.52
CA VAL A 632 -24.78 15.44 -19.33
C VAL A 632 -25.75 14.63 -20.19
N PHE A 633 -26.62 13.89 -19.51
CA PHE A 633 -27.70 13.11 -20.09
C PHE A 633 -28.93 14.01 -20.28
N PRO A 634 -29.58 13.92 -21.44
CA PRO A 634 -30.71 14.79 -21.76
C PRO A 634 -31.99 14.36 -21.03
N ASN A 635 -32.92 15.30 -20.86
CA ASN A 635 -34.24 15.00 -20.34
C ASN A 635 -35.06 14.23 -21.40
N ALA A 636 -35.67 13.11 -21.01
CA ALA A 636 -36.49 12.28 -21.90
C ALA A 636 -37.86 12.89 -22.22
N GLN A 637 -38.32 13.89 -21.45
CA GLN A 637 -39.65 14.51 -21.62
C GLN A 637 -39.62 15.86 -22.36
N GLU A 638 -38.45 16.52 -22.44
CA GLU A 638 -38.30 17.90 -22.94
C GLU A 638 -37.03 18.05 -23.80
N GLY A 639 -37.02 17.40 -24.97
CA GLY A 639 -35.95 17.55 -25.95
C GLY A 639 -36.46 18.17 -27.24
N ASP A 640 -36.04 19.39 -27.56
CA ASP A 640 -36.37 20.06 -28.84
C ASP A 640 -35.70 19.37 -30.05
N VAL A 641 -34.70 18.52 -29.79
CA VAL A 641 -33.90 17.83 -30.81
C VAL A 641 -34.38 16.40 -31.03
N VAL A 642 -35.01 16.15 -32.17
CA VAL A 642 -35.60 14.83 -32.52
C VAL A 642 -34.57 13.70 -32.73
N VAL A 643 -33.33 14.05 -33.10
CA VAL A 643 -32.24 13.06 -33.37
C VAL A 643 -31.42 12.70 -32.14
N GLN A 644 -31.73 13.28 -30.98
CA GLN A 644 -31.01 13.05 -29.72
C GLN A 644 -30.79 11.57 -29.36
N PRO A 645 -31.75 10.64 -29.55
CA PRO A 645 -31.53 9.23 -29.22
C PRO A 645 -30.41 8.58 -30.05
N TYR A 646 -30.21 9.00 -31.30
CA TYR A 646 -29.10 8.54 -32.13
C TYR A 646 -27.75 9.02 -31.59
N ASN A 647 -27.62 10.33 -31.35
CA ASN A 647 -26.40 10.93 -30.80
C ASN A 647 -26.02 10.28 -29.46
N SER A 648 -27.01 10.08 -28.59
CA SER A 648 -26.78 9.59 -27.24
C SER A 648 -26.34 8.13 -27.22
N LEU A 649 -26.88 7.27 -28.11
CA LEU A 649 -26.48 5.86 -28.18
C LEU A 649 -25.07 5.70 -28.77
N LEU A 650 -24.74 6.44 -29.84
CA LEU A 650 -23.41 6.42 -30.44
C LEU A 650 -22.33 6.87 -29.45
N THR A 651 -22.63 7.93 -28.69
CA THR A 651 -21.75 8.42 -27.62
C THR A 651 -21.63 7.40 -26.48
N LEU A 652 -22.74 6.75 -26.10
CA LEU A 652 -22.72 5.75 -25.03
C LEU A 652 -21.79 4.57 -25.36
N LYS A 653 -21.74 4.10 -26.61
CA LYS A 653 -20.77 3.08 -27.04
C LYS A 653 -19.33 3.50 -26.74
N ARG A 654 -18.99 4.78 -26.95
CA ARG A 654 -17.63 5.29 -26.70
C ARG A 654 -17.33 5.48 -25.23
N LEU A 655 -18.31 5.94 -24.46
CA LEU A 655 -18.19 6.00 -23.01
C LEU A 655 -17.91 4.61 -22.42
N VAL A 656 -18.61 3.57 -22.87
CA VAL A 656 -18.40 2.19 -22.39
C VAL A 656 -17.00 1.64 -22.71
N ASN A 657 -16.45 2.00 -23.88
CA ASN A 657 -15.22 1.37 -24.38
C ASN A 657 -13.93 2.17 -24.13
N HIS A 658 -14.03 3.50 -23.92
CA HIS A 658 -12.87 4.39 -23.90
C HIS A 658 -12.81 5.33 -22.69
N ALA A 659 -13.76 5.25 -21.75
CA ALA A 659 -13.70 6.00 -20.49
C ALA A 659 -13.47 5.03 -19.32
N ASP A 660 -12.64 5.45 -18.36
CA ASP A 660 -12.41 4.69 -17.12
C ASP A 660 -13.50 4.95 -16.08
N SER A 661 -14.11 6.15 -16.11
CA SER A 661 -15.16 6.56 -15.18
C SER A 661 -16.10 7.59 -15.82
N VAL A 662 -17.41 7.35 -15.72
CA VAL A 662 -18.43 8.28 -16.25
C VAL A 662 -19.31 8.77 -15.11
N VAL A 663 -19.19 10.05 -14.75
CA VAL A 663 -20.08 10.72 -13.80
C VAL A 663 -21.34 11.18 -14.54
N VAL A 664 -22.47 10.55 -14.24
CA VAL A 664 -23.73 10.79 -14.94
C VAL A 664 -24.45 12.00 -14.33
N LEU A 665 -24.75 12.98 -15.18
CA LEU A 665 -25.51 14.18 -14.83
C LEU A 665 -26.83 14.20 -15.62
N ASP A 666 -27.97 13.91 -14.98
CA ASP A 666 -29.28 13.82 -15.64
C ASP A 666 -30.05 15.13 -15.53
N ASN A 667 -30.24 15.83 -16.65
CA ASN A 667 -30.99 17.09 -16.70
C ASN A 667 -32.43 16.95 -16.17
N GLY A 668 -33.08 15.79 -16.34
CA GLY A 668 -34.41 15.55 -15.79
C GLY A 668 -34.42 15.50 -14.25
N ALA A 669 -33.39 14.89 -13.66
CA ALA A 669 -33.24 14.87 -12.21
C ALA A 669 -32.84 16.24 -11.65
N LEU A 670 -31.96 16.97 -12.34
CA LEU A 670 -31.53 18.30 -11.96
C LEU A 670 -32.69 19.31 -11.98
N ALA A 671 -33.51 19.27 -13.03
CA ALA A 671 -34.71 20.11 -13.13
C ALA A 671 -35.70 19.82 -11.99
N ARG A 672 -35.93 18.54 -11.67
CA ARG A 672 -36.75 18.13 -10.52
C ARG A 672 -36.19 18.66 -9.20
N ILE A 673 -34.89 18.54 -8.96
CA ILE A 673 -34.25 19.05 -7.73
C ILE A 673 -34.42 20.57 -7.61
N SER A 674 -34.22 21.31 -8.70
CA SER A 674 -34.43 22.76 -8.73
C SER A 674 -35.88 23.15 -8.44
N ALA A 675 -36.85 22.43 -8.99
CA ALA A 675 -38.27 22.66 -8.73
C ALA A 675 -38.67 22.33 -7.28
N ASP A 676 -38.31 21.13 -6.81
CA ASP A 676 -38.76 20.62 -5.50
C ASP A 676 -38.03 21.27 -4.31
N ARG A 677 -36.74 21.60 -4.46
CA ARG A 677 -35.87 22.01 -3.35
C ARG A 677 -35.51 23.49 -3.37
N LEU A 678 -35.36 24.07 -4.55
CA LEU A 678 -35.07 25.49 -4.71
C LEU A 678 -36.34 26.32 -4.95
N HIS A 679 -37.49 25.65 -5.14
CA HIS A 679 -38.80 26.27 -5.41
C HIS A 679 -38.80 27.12 -6.68
N ILE A 680 -38.06 26.68 -7.71
CA ILE A 680 -37.96 27.34 -9.01
C ILE A 680 -38.83 26.56 -10.01
N GLN A 681 -39.97 27.11 -10.41
CA GLN A 681 -40.93 26.40 -11.27
C GLN A 681 -40.36 26.05 -12.67
N THR A 682 -39.50 26.91 -13.22
CA THR A 682 -38.85 26.72 -14.53
C THR A 682 -37.35 27.03 -14.43
N PRO A 683 -36.51 26.04 -14.10
CA PRO A 683 -35.08 26.27 -13.89
C PRO A 683 -34.38 26.61 -15.21
N SER A 684 -33.58 27.69 -15.22
CA SER A 684 -32.72 28.01 -16.35
C SER A 684 -31.49 27.09 -16.40
N PHE A 685 -30.84 26.99 -17.56
CA PHE A 685 -29.58 26.25 -17.69
C PHE A 685 -28.50 26.79 -16.74
N ASP A 686 -28.46 28.10 -16.50
CA ASP A 686 -27.52 28.70 -15.54
C ASP A 686 -27.73 28.15 -14.13
N GLN A 687 -28.99 28.03 -13.68
CA GLN A 687 -29.31 27.49 -12.36
C GLN A 687 -29.00 26.00 -12.25
N THR A 688 -29.29 25.23 -13.30
CA THR A 688 -28.89 23.82 -13.37
C THR A 688 -27.37 23.66 -13.35
N ASN A 689 -26.63 24.51 -14.07
CA ASN A 689 -25.18 24.49 -14.11
C ASN A 689 -24.53 24.85 -12.75
N GLN A 690 -25.18 25.66 -11.92
CA GLN A 690 -24.74 25.90 -10.54
C GLN A 690 -24.78 24.63 -9.68
N LEU A 691 -25.84 23.82 -9.82
CA LEU A 691 -25.94 22.52 -9.13
C LEU A 691 -24.87 21.55 -9.62
N VAL A 692 -24.66 21.50 -10.93
CA VAL A 692 -23.66 20.64 -11.55
C VAL A 692 -22.25 21.04 -11.12
N SER A 693 -21.91 22.33 -11.19
CA SER A 693 -20.61 22.85 -10.73
C SER A 693 -20.35 22.53 -9.25
N THR A 694 -21.38 22.64 -8.39
CA THR A 694 -21.25 22.26 -6.97
C THR A 694 -20.87 20.79 -6.80
N VAL A 695 -21.47 19.89 -7.60
CA VAL A 695 -21.19 18.46 -7.55
C VAL A 695 -19.80 18.15 -8.10
N MET A 696 -19.41 18.78 -9.20
CA MET A 696 -18.09 18.62 -9.81
C MET A 696 -16.99 19.09 -8.84
N ALA A 697 -17.14 20.27 -8.26
CA ALA A 697 -16.23 20.79 -7.24
C ALA A 697 -16.18 19.86 -6.02
N ALA A 698 -17.32 19.38 -5.53
CA ALA A 698 -17.36 18.45 -4.40
C ALA A 698 -16.71 17.09 -4.71
N SER A 699 -16.83 16.60 -5.96
CA SER A 699 -16.25 15.32 -6.38
C SER A 699 -14.73 15.37 -6.55
N THR A 700 -14.19 16.55 -6.85
CA THR A 700 -12.75 16.80 -6.98
C THR A 700 -12.14 17.39 -5.72
N GLN A 701 -12.92 17.53 -4.65
CA GLN A 701 -12.50 18.18 -3.42
C GLN A 701 -11.31 17.47 -2.77
N THR A 702 -11.29 16.13 -2.77
CA THR A 702 -10.19 15.35 -2.17
C THR A 702 -8.87 15.48 -2.96
N LEU A 703 -8.94 15.85 -4.24
CA LEU A 703 -7.77 16.14 -5.07
C LEU A 703 -7.19 17.52 -4.75
N ARG A 704 -8.08 18.51 -4.51
CA ARG A 704 -7.75 19.93 -4.29
C ARG A 704 -7.44 20.26 -2.83
N TYR A 705 -7.99 19.50 -1.90
CA TYR A 705 -7.80 19.68 -0.46
C TYR A 705 -7.29 18.36 0.11
N PRO A 706 -5.99 18.26 0.42
CA PRO A 706 -5.40 16.99 0.83
C PRO A 706 -6.08 16.48 2.11
N GLY A 707 -6.63 15.27 2.02
CA GLY A 707 -7.21 14.49 3.11
C GLY A 707 -6.41 13.22 3.39
N TYR A 708 -7.01 12.25 4.09
CA TYR A 708 -6.35 10.98 4.43
C TYR A 708 -6.57 9.86 3.40
N MET A 709 -7.64 9.92 2.60
CA MET A 709 -8.02 8.85 1.66
C MET A 709 -8.51 9.44 0.33
N ASN A 710 -8.22 8.74 -0.78
CA ASN A 710 -8.68 9.08 -2.14
C ASN A 710 -8.27 10.49 -2.59
N ASN A 711 -6.99 10.84 -2.39
CA ASN A 711 -6.40 12.13 -2.77
C ASN A 711 -5.89 12.17 -4.23
N ASP A 712 -6.01 11.05 -4.95
CA ASP A 712 -5.70 10.91 -6.37
C ASP A 712 -6.94 10.35 -7.10
N LEU A 713 -7.05 10.64 -8.38
CA LEU A 713 -8.14 10.17 -9.24
C LEU A 713 -8.10 8.64 -9.37
N VAL A 714 -6.89 8.06 -9.38
CA VAL A 714 -6.68 6.59 -9.37
C VAL A 714 -7.37 5.94 -8.17
N GLY A 715 -7.16 6.46 -6.95
CA GLY A 715 -7.76 5.93 -5.73
C GLY A 715 -9.28 6.09 -5.71
N ILE A 716 -9.80 7.23 -6.18
CA ILE A 716 -11.25 7.44 -6.32
C ILE A 716 -11.85 6.39 -7.25
N ILE A 717 -11.29 6.19 -8.45
CA ILE A 717 -11.82 5.25 -9.45
C ILE A 717 -11.71 3.80 -8.95
N ALA A 718 -10.56 3.40 -8.42
CA ALA A 718 -10.34 2.04 -7.92
C ALA A 718 -11.30 1.67 -6.78
N SER A 719 -11.70 2.65 -5.96
CA SER A 719 -12.67 2.43 -4.88
C SER A 719 -14.11 2.22 -5.36
N LEU A 720 -14.46 2.84 -6.50
CA LEU A 720 -15.83 2.90 -7.01
C LEU A 720 -16.11 1.87 -8.10
N ILE A 721 -15.10 1.44 -8.86
CA ILE A 721 -15.29 0.67 -10.08
C ILE A 721 -14.49 -0.63 -9.97
N PRO A 722 -15.04 -1.68 -9.33
CA PRO A 722 -14.39 -3.00 -9.29
C PRO A 722 -14.56 -3.79 -10.60
N THR A 723 -15.49 -3.38 -11.46
CA THR A 723 -15.82 -4.04 -12.73
C THR A 723 -15.69 -3.02 -13.88
N PRO A 724 -14.71 -3.18 -14.78
CA PRO A 724 -14.33 -2.12 -15.73
C PRO A 724 -15.45 -1.58 -16.62
N ARG A 725 -16.40 -2.42 -17.08
CA ARG A 725 -17.51 -1.96 -17.95
C ARG A 725 -18.64 -1.26 -17.18
N CYS A 726 -18.80 -1.58 -15.89
CA CYS A 726 -19.83 -0.99 -15.03
C CYS A 726 -19.30 0.27 -14.32
N HIS A 727 -18.80 1.25 -15.08
CA HIS A 727 -18.12 2.44 -14.56
C HIS A 727 -18.99 3.72 -14.51
N PHE A 728 -20.31 3.59 -14.63
CA PHE A 728 -21.23 4.73 -14.59
C PHE A 728 -21.64 5.06 -13.15
N LEU A 729 -21.26 6.26 -12.70
CA LEU A 729 -21.44 6.71 -11.33
C LEU A 729 -22.66 7.64 -11.21
N MET A 730 -23.50 7.36 -10.22
CA MET A 730 -24.62 8.21 -9.82
C MET A 730 -24.17 9.17 -8.71
N THR A 731 -24.63 10.42 -8.79
CA THR A 731 -24.33 11.45 -7.78
C THR A 731 -25.55 11.74 -6.90
N SER A 732 -25.30 12.05 -5.63
CA SER A 732 -26.29 12.55 -4.67
C SER A 732 -25.63 13.57 -3.78
N TYR A 733 -26.29 14.69 -3.48
CA TYR A 733 -25.69 15.77 -2.71
C TYR A 733 -26.65 16.28 -1.64
N THR A 734 -26.11 16.73 -0.51
CA THR A 734 -26.90 17.33 0.57
C THR A 734 -26.06 18.26 1.44
N PRO A 735 -26.60 19.39 1.93
CA PRO A 735 -27.94 19.91 1.65
C PRO A 735 -28.02 20.66 0.30
N PHE A 736 -29.18 20.57 -0.36
CA PHE A 736 -29.59 21.53 -1.39
C PHE A 736 -30.44 22.60 -0.72
N THR A 737 -29.93 23.82 -0.63
CA THR A 737 -30.65 25.00 -0.11
C THR A 737 -30.37 26.19 -1.00
N SER A 738 -31.38 27.03 -1.22
CA SER A 738 -31.18 28.38 -1.74
C SER A 738 -30.67 29.28 -0.62
N ASP A 739 -29.67 30.11 -0.89
CA ASP A 739 -29.11 31.10 0.06
C ASP A 739 -30.18 32.05 0.62
N GLN A 740 -31.34 32.16 -0.04
CA GLN A 740 -32.45 33.02 0.40
C GLN A 740 -33.38 32.39 1.46
N ILE A 741 -33.38 31.06 1.65
CA ILE A 741 -34.38 30.37 2.48
C ILE A 741 -33.97 30.29 3.97
N ASP A 742 -32.67 30.44 4.29
CA ASP A 742 -32.13 30.15 5.62
C ASP A 742 -32.19 31.31 6.63
N LYS A 743 -32.75 32.48 6.29
CA LYS A 743 -33.08 33.48 7.32
C LYS A 743 -34.23 33.03 8.24
N ALA A 744 -35.01 32.01 7.87
CA ALA A 744 -36.27 31.68 8.52
C ALA A 744 -36.35 30.32 9.25
N LYS A 745 -35.33 29.43 9.18
CA LYS A 745 -35.36 28.15 9.90
C LYS A 745 -34.18 27.98 10.83
N THR A 746 -34.50 28.13 12.12
CA THR A 746 -33.67 27.89 13.30
C THR A 746 -32.74 26.69 13.12
N ILE A 747 -31.45 26.97 13.28
CA ILE A 747 -30.27 26.09 13.26
C ILE A 747 -30.56 24.72 13.89
N ARG A 748 -30.97 23.73 13.09
CA ARG A 748 -30.83 22.32 13.49
C ARG A 748 -29.37 21.92 13.24
N ARG A 749 -28.65 21.54 14.31
CA ARG A 749 -27.34 20.87 14.18
C ARG A 749 -27.53 19.62 13.31
N THR A 750 -27.10 19.70 12.06
CA THR A 750 -27.13 18.55 11.14
C THR A 750 -25.92 17.67 11.47
N THR A 751 -26.17 16.41 11.82
CA THR A 751 -25.12 15.44 12.16
C THR A 751 -24.59 14.72 10.91
N VAL A 752 -23.42 14.09 11.01
CA VAL A 752 -22.86 13.23 9.93
C VAL A 752 -23.84 12.14 9.52
N LEU A 753 -24.47 11.49 10.51
CA LEU A 753 -25.47 10.46 10.28
C LEU A 753 -26.66 11.01 9.48
N ASP A 754 -27.10 12.24 9.75
CA ASP A 754 -28.17 12.87 8.98
C ASP A 754 -27.77 13.10 7.53
N VAL A 755 -26.54 13.55 7.29
CA VAL A 755 -25.98 13.75 5.95
C VAL A 755 -25.93 12.43 5.20
N MET A 756 -25.27 11.40 5.75
CA MET A 756 -25.13 10.10 5.10
C MET A 756 -26.47 9.41 4.85
N ARG A 757 -27.41 9.50 5.80
CA ARG A 757 -28.78 8.99 5.61
C ARG A 757 -29.51 9.73 4.49
N ARG A 758 -29.35 11.06 4.39
CA ARG A 758 -29.95 11.85 3.31
C ARG A 758 -29.33 11.48 1.96
N LEU A 759 -28.02 11.25 1.88
CA LEU A 759 -27.36 10.86 0.63
C LEU A 759 -27.95 9.59 -0.01
N LEU A 760 -28.34 8.61 0.80
CA LEU A 760 -28.98 7.38 0.34
C LEU A 760 -30.43 7.56 -0.14
N GLN A 761 -31.10 8.66 0.23
CA GLN A 761 -32.50 8.89 -0.11
C GLN A 761 -32.66 9.19 -1.61
N PRO A 762 -33.61 8.54 -2.31
CA PRO A 762 -33.82 8.74 -3.75
C PRO A 762 -34.03 10.20 -4.18
N LYS A 763 -34.66 11.01 -3.33
CA LYS A 763 -34.94 12.42 -3.59
C LYS A 763 -33.71 13.32 -3.70
N ASN A 764 -32.54 12.88 -3.20
CA ASN A 764 -31.30 13.65 -3.31
C ASN A 764 -30.39 13.15 -4.44
N ARG A 765 -30.77 12.06 -5.13
CA ARG A 765 -30.04 11.52 -6.28
C ARG A 765 -30.28 12.40 -7.50
N MET A 766 -29.20 12.71 -8.22
CA MET A 766 -29.19 13.58 -9.39
C MET A 766 -29.28 12.78 -10.70
N VAL A 767 -29.78 11.55 -10.60
CA VAL A 767 -30.07 10.67 -11.73
C VAL A 767 -31.44 10.04 -11.53
N SER A 768 -32.31 10.13 -12.55
CA SER A 768 -33.64 9.55 -12.53
C SER A 768 -33.59 8.10 -12.96
N THR A 769 -33.61 7.18 -11.99
CA THR A 769 -33.64 5.74 -12.24
C THR A 769 -34.87 5.11 -11.61
N THR A 770 -35.39 4.06 -12.23
CA THR A 770 -36.43 3.20 -11.64
C THR A 770 -35.76 1.92 -11.15
N PRO A 771 -35.40 1.81 -9.86
CA PRO A 771 -34.71 0.63 -9.35
C PRO A 771 -35.60 -0.61 -9.42
N SER A 772 -35.03 -1.72 -9.87
CA SER A 772 -35.66 -3.03 -9.75
C SER A 772 -35.70 -3.47 -8.27
N LYS A 773 -36.51 -4.46 -7.91
CA LYS A 773 -36.49 -5.03 -6.54
C LYS A 773 -35.13 -5.64 -6.16
N THR A 774 -34.36 -6.07 -7.15
CA THR A 774 -33.03 -6.68 -7.00
C THR A 774 -31.89 -5.67 -7.18
N ALA A 775 -32.20 -4.39 -7.43
CA ALA A 775 -31.17 -3.38 -7.63
C ALA A 775 -30.31 -3.21 -6.38
N CYS A 776 -29.01 -3.06 -6.59
CA CYS A 776 -28.03 -3.00 -5.52
C CYS A 776 -26.89 -2.03 -5.82
N TYR A 777 -26.20 -1.60 -4.77
CA TYR A 777 -24.96 -0.86 -4.83
C TYR A 777 -23.80 -1.83 -5.05
N ILE A 778 -22.99 -1.55 -6.07
CA ILE A 778 -21.67 -2.15 -6.25
C ILE A 778 -20.70 -1.51 -5.26
N SER A 779 -20.70 -0.17 -5.18
CA SER A 779 -19.83 0.60 -4.30
C SER A 779 -20.42 2.00 -4.00
N ILE A 780 -19.97 2.60 -2.90
CA ILE A 780 -20.33 3.96 -2.50
C ILE A 780 -19.10 4.68 -1.94
N LEU A 781 -18.84 5.91 -2.41
CA LEU A 781 -17.91 6.86 -1.82
C LEU A 781 -18.69 8.09 -1.35
N ASN A 782 -18.68 8.36 -0.04
CA ASN A 782 -19.24 9.59 0.52
C ASN A 782 -18.11 10.59 0.81
N ILE A 783 -18.11 11.74 0.16
CA ILE A 783 -17.21 12.85 0.45
C ILE A 783 -17.97 13.79 1.40
N ILE A 784 -17.57 13.81 2.67
CA ILE A 784 -18.17 14.66 3.70
C ILE A 784 -17.28 15.87 3.94
N GLN A 785 -17.86 17.06 3.82
CA GLN A 785 -17.14 18.33 3.91
C GLN A 785 -17.60 19.10 5.14
N GLY A 786 -16.65 19.55 5.97
CA GLY A 786 -16.88 20.38 7.16
C GLY A 786 -16.17 19.86 8.41
N ASP A 787 -16.35 20.56 9.53
CA ASP A 787 -15.76 20.17 10.82
C ASP A 787 -16.50 18.98 11.42
N VAL A 788 -15.96 17.79 11.16
CA VAL A 788 -16.55 16.50 11.52
C VAL A 788 -15.56 15.68 12.34
N ASP A 789 -16.04 15.12 13.46
CA ASP A 789 -15.27 14.15 14.25
C ASP A 789 -15.24 12.79 13.52
N PRO A 790 -14.05 12.20 13.26
CA PRO A 790 -13.94 10.87 12.66
C PRO A 790 -14.72 9.77 13.40
N THR A 791 -14.90 9.91 14.72
CA THR A 791 -15.66 8.97 15.55
C THR A 791 -17.13 8.93 15.16
N ASP A 792 -17.73 10.10 14.87
CA ASP A 792 -19.13 10.21 14.44
C ASP A 792 -19.37 9.56 13.07
N VAL A 793 -18.34 9.56 12.21
CA VAL A 793 -18.38 8.94 10.88
C VAL A 793 -18.44 7.42 11.01
N HIS A 794 -17.58 6.84 11.85
CA HIS A 794 -17.57 5.40 12.11
C HIS A 794 -18.91 4.93 12.69
N GLN A 795 -19.44 5.65 13.68
CA GLN A 795 -20.77 5.37 14.25
C GLN A 795 -21.89 5.49 13.21
N SER A 796 -21.79 6.45 12.29
CA SER A 796 -22.77 6.63 11.22
C SER A 796 -22.75 5.47 10.22
N LEU A 797 -21.56 4.98 9.85
CA LEU A 797 -21.38 3.82 8.98
C LEU A 797 -21.96 2.54 9.60
N LEU A 798 -21.69 2.29 10.88
CA LEU A 798 -22.24 1.13 11.60
C LEU A 798 -23.77 1.15 11.57
N ARG A 799 -24.39 2.29 11.88
CA ARG A 799 -25.86 2.43 11.87
C ARG A 799 -26.47 2.24 10.48
N ILE A 800 -25.79 2.66 9.41
CA ILE A 800 -26.26 2.45 8.03
C ILE A 800 -26.22 0.96 7.68
N ARG A 801 -25.18 0.24 8.11
CA ARG A 801 -25.03 -1.20 7.90
C ARG A 801 -26.06 -2.01 8.72
N GLU A 802 -26.20 -1.73 10.01
CA GLU A 802 -27.17 -2.41 10.90
C GLU A 802 -28.62 -2.26 10.44
N ARG A 803 -28.97 -1.08 9.93
CA ARG A 803 -30.34 -0.79 9.44
C ARG A 803 -30.58 -1.22 8.00
N GLN A 804 -29.56 -1.77 7.33
CA GLN A 804 -29.62 -2.20 5.93
C GLN A 804 -30.25 -1.13 5.02
N LEU A 805 -29.87 0.13 5.18
CA LEU A 805 -30.43 1.26 4.41
C LEU A 805 -30.01 1.24 2.93
N ALA A 806 -29.07 0.38 2.57
CA ALA A 806 -28.57 0.18 1.23
C ALA A 806 -28.41 -1.33 0.99
N ASN A 807 -28.91 -1.79 -0.16
CA ASN A 807 -28.73 -3.17 -0.63
C ASN A 807 -27.45 -3.25 -1.45
N PHE A 808 -26.53 -4.18 -1.14
CA PHE A 808 -25.25 -4.31 -1.83
C PHE A 808 -25.22 -5.55 -2.72
N ILE A 809 -24.24 -5.60 -3.63
CA ILE A 809 -23.95 -6.77 -4.44
C ILE A 809 -23.80 -8.04 -3.58
N PRO A 810 -24.37 -9.18 -4.00
CA PRO A 810 -24.33 -10.42 -3.21
C PRO A 810 -23.01 -11.20 -3.31
N TRP A 811 -22.19 -10.89 -4.31
CA TRP A 811 -20.94 -11.60 -4.63
C TRP A 811 -19.68 -10.97 -4.03
N GLY A 812 -19.82 -9.89 -3.27
CA GLY A 812 -18.69 -9.19 -2.64
C GLY A 812 -19.10 -8.49 -1.35
N PRO A 813 -18.13 -8.05 -0.53
CA PRO A 813 -18.41 -7.29 0.67
C PRO A 813 -18.98 -5.90 0.35
N ALA A 814 -19.82 -5.38 1.25
CA ALA A 814 -20.40 -4.05 1.11
C ALA A 814 -19.34 -2.92 1.17
N SER A 815 -19.05 -2.32 0.01
CA SER A 815 -18.09 -1.22 -0.12
C SER A 815 -18.76 0.14 0.13
N ILE A 816 -18.56 0.68 1.33
CA ILE A 816 -18.91 2.07 1.67
C ILE A 816 -17.65 2.75 2.18
N GLN A 817 -17.11 3.67 1.39
CA GLN A 817 -15.99 4.50 1.77
C GLN A 817 -16.48 5.91 2.15
N VAL A 818 -15.76 6.54 3.08
CA VAL A 818 -16.03 7.93 3.47
C VAL A 818 -14.73 8.71 3.43
N ALA A 819 -14.67 9.72 2.57
CA ALA A 819 -13.58 10.68 2.54
C ALA A 819 -13.99 11.93 3.31
N LEU A 820 -13.17 12.32 4.30
CA LEU A 820 -13.36 13.56 5.04
C LEU A 820 -12.45 14.62 4.43
N THR A 821 -13.03 15.76 4.09
CA THR A 821 -12.29 16.89 3.53
C THR A 821 -12.62 18.16 4.27
N ARG A 822 -11.60 19.01 4.42
CA ARG A 822 -11.81 20.38 4.86
C ARG A 822 -12.52 21.15 3.75
N ARG A 823 -13.25 22.17 4.16
CA ARG A 823 -13.84 23.13 3.21
C ARG A 823 -12.84 24.22 2.91
N SER A 824 -13.06 24.89 1.79
CA SER A 824 -12.38 26.15 1.51
C SER A 824 -12.60 27.12 2.67
N PRO A 825 -11.53 27.71 3.23
CA PRO A 825 -11.63 28.74 4.27
C PRO A 825 -12.22 30.05 3.71
N TYR A 826 -12.28 30.21 2.39
CA TYR A 826 -12.64 31.46 1.72
C TYR A 826 -14.12 31.57 1.37
N VAL A 827 -14.81 30.43 1.26
CA VAL A 827 -16.24 30.38 0.92
C VAL A 827 -17.08 30.25 2.19
N THR A 828 -17.75 31.33 2.57
CA THR A 828 -18.70 31.29 3.70
C THR A 828 -19.96 30.52 3.33
N THR A 829 -20.29 29.49 4.09
CA THR A 829 -21.52 28.70 3.92
C THR A 829 -22.29 28.61 5.23
N ASN A 830 -23.62 28.71 5.17
CA ASN A 830 -24.47 28.65 6.38
C ASN A 830 -24.54 27.26 7.03
N HIS A 831 -24.26 26.19 6.28
CA HIS A 831 -24.31 24.81 6.77
C HIS A 831 -22.97 24.40 7.34
N ARG A 832 -22.90 23.76 8.52
CA ARG A 832 -21.63 23.27 9.10
C ARG A 832 -21.07 22.03 8.40
N VAL A 833 -21.95 21.18 7.83
CA VAL A 833 -21.57 19.91 7.21
C VAL A 833 -22.38 19.70 5.92
N SER A 834 -21.70 19.27 4.86
CA SER A 834 -22.28 18.87 3.57
C SER A 834 -21.72 17.50 3.19
N GLY A 835 -22.37 16.83 2.26
CA GLY A 835 -21.89 15.57 1.73
C GLY A 835 -22.25 15.42 0.26
N LEU A 836 -21.34 14.78 -0.47
CA LEU A 836 -21.54 14.24 -1.79
C LEU A 836 -21.43 12.72 -1.70
N MET A 837 -22.25 11.99 -2.44
CA MET A 837 -22.13 10.57 -2.64
C MET A 837 -21.89 10.30 -4.12
N LEU A 838 -20.80 9.61 -4.43
CA LEU A 838 -20.58 8.92 -5.69
C LEU A 838 -20.96 7.46 -5.46
N ALA A 839 -21.88 6.92 -6.25
CA ALA A 839 -22.37 5.57 -6.07
C ALA A 839 -22.41 4.83 -7.41
N ASN A 840 -21.82 3.65 -7.43
CA ASN A 840 -22.00 2.70 -8.51
C ASN A 840 -23.19 1.80 -8.17
N HIS A 841 -24.32 1.97 -8.86
CA HIS A 841 -25.59 1.32 -8.52
C HIS A 841 -26.27 0.78 -9.77
N THR A 842 -26.72 -0.48 -9.73
CA THR A 842 -27.22 -1.21 -10.92
C THR A 842 -28.48 -0.59 -11.54
N SER A 843 -29.24 0.22 -10.78
CA SER A 843 -30.41 0.93 -11.33
C SER A 843 -30.10 1.91 -12.45
N ILE A 844 -28.83 2.29 -12.63
CA ILE A 844 -28.40 3.10 -13.78
C ILE A 844 -28.77 2.44 -15.11
N ALA A 845 -28.84 1.10 -15.16
CA ALA A 845 -29.32 0.35 -16.31
C ALA A 845 -30.71 0.79 -16.81
N SER A 846 -31.60 1.26 -15.92
CA SER A 846 -32.91 1.79 -16.33
C SER A 846 -32.80 3.06 -17.20
N LEU A 847 -31.74 3.85 -17.04
CA LEU A 847 -31.45 5.01 -17.88
C LEU A 847 -31.06 4.55 -19.30
N PHE A 848 -30.13 3.62 -19.40
CA PHE A 848 -29.68 3.08 -20.69
C PHE A 848 -30.81 2.35 -21.43
N LYS A 849 -31.66 1.62 -20.69
CA LYS A 849 -32.83 0.95 -21.27
C LYS A 849 -33.80 1.95 -21.91
N ARG A 850 -34.07 3.08 -21.25
CA ARG A 850 -34.91 4.15 -21.83
C ARG A 850 -34.29 4.73 -23.10
N MET A 851 -32.98 4.97 -23.11
CA MET A 851 -32.28 5.47 -24.30
C MET A 851 -32.35 4.49 -25.45
N LEU A 852 -32.13 3.19 -25.17
CA LEU A 852 -32.24 2.12 -26.15
C LEU A 852 -33.66 2.01 -26.73
N ASP A 853 -34.69 2.10 -25.89
CA ASP A 853 -36.09 2.06 -26.33
C ASP A 853 -36.46 3.27 -27.21
N GLN A 854 -35.93 4.46 -26.90
CA GLN A 854 -36.12 5.66 -27.72
C GLN A 854 -35.42 5.54 -29.07
N PHE A 855 -34.18 5.04 -29.08
CA PHE A 855 -33.45 4.74 -30.31
C PHE A 855 -34.20 3.72 -31.17
N ASP A 856 -34.66 2.61 -30.59
CA ASP A 856 -35.37 1.54 -31.32
C ASP A 856 -36.66 2.07 -31.96
N ARG A 857 -37.39 2.97 -31.30
CA ARG A 857 -38.59 3.61 -31.87
C ARG A 857 -38.30 4.43 -33.11
N LEU A 858 -37.19 5.19 -33.12
CA LEU A 858 -36.76 5.96 -34.29
C LEU A 858 -36.20 5.05 -35.39
N ARG A 859 -35.34 4.09 -35.02
CA ARG A 859 -34.66 3.17 -35.93
C ARG A 859 -35.62 2.26 -36.67
N ARG A 860 -36.68 1.75 -36.03
CA ARG A 860 -37.74 0.96 -36.71
C ARG A 860 -38.45 1.72 -37.82
N ARG A 861 -38.49 3.06 -37.73
CA ARG A 861 -39.12 3.93 -38.73
C ARG A 861 -38.10 4.52 -39.71
N ASN A 862 -36.81 4.21 -39.55
CA ASN A 862 -35.70 4.83 -40.30
C ASN A 862 -35.79 6.36 -40.36
N ALA A 863 -36.28 6.99 -39.29
CA ALA A 863 -36.53 8.42 -39.25
C ALA A 863 -35.24 9.23 -39.12
N PHE A 864 -35.14 10.35 -39.85
CA PHE A 864 -34.04 11.33 -39.73
C PHE A 864 -32.61 10.80 -40.04
N LEU A 865 -32.48 9.67 -40.72
CA LEU A 865 -31.17 9.04 -41.03
C LEU A 865 -30.40 9.72 -42.18
N GLU A 866 -31.09 10.46 -43.05
CA GLU A 866 -30.49 11.05 -44.26
C GLU A 866 -29.34 12.02 -43.96
N GLN A 867 -29.37 12.71 -42.82
CA GLN A 867 -28.27 13.58 -42.41
C GLN A 867 -27.03 12.81 -41.96
N TYR A 868 -27.20 11.61 -41.40
CA TYR A 868 -26.09 10.74 -40.98
C TYR A 868 -25.42 10.09 -42.18
N LYS A 869 -26.20 9.56 -43.13
CA LYS A 869 -25.71 8.90 -44.36
C LYS A 869 -24.84 9.79 -45.25
N ARG A 870 -24.94 11.12 -45.11
CA ARG A 870 -24.08 12.08 -45.83
C ARG A 870 -22.64 12.09 -45.33
N GLN A 871 -22.38 11.52 -44.16
CA GLN A 871 -21.06 11.46 -43.56
C GLN A 871 -20.41 10.12 -43.88
N ARG A 872 -19.09 10.15 -44.06
CA ARG A 872 -18.27 8.99 -44.49
C ARG A 872 -18.53 7.72 -43.67
N MET A 873 -18.71 7.87 -42.35
CA MET A 873 -18.95 6.74 -41.44
C MET A 873 -20.25 5.96 -41.73
N PHE A 874 -21.26 6.60 -42.33
CA PHE A 874 -22.57 6.01 -42.60
C PHE A 874 -22.88 5.92 -44.11
N GLU A 875 -21.90 6.19 -44.98
CA GLU A 875 -22.08 6.19 -46.43
C GLU A 875 -22.38 4.78 -46.96
N ASN A 876 -21.67 3.77 -46.43
CA ASN A 876 -21.74 2.38 -46.90
C ASN A 876 -22.64 1.46 -46.05
N GLY A 877 -23.25 1.97 -44.97
CA GLY A 877 -24.04 1.15 -44.06
C GLY A 877 -24.42 1.87 -42.77
N LEU A 878 -25.31 1.25 -42.00
CA LEU A 878 -25.73 1.72 -40.67
C LEU A 878 -25.22 0.81 -39.55
N GLU A 879 -24.20 -0.01 -39.84
CA GLU A 879 -23.64 -1.01 -38.93
C GLU A 879 -23.17 -0.37 -37.61
N GLU A 880 -22.62 0.84 -37.66
CA GLU A 880 -22.19 1.57 -36.47
C GLU A 880 -23.33 1.81 -35.46
N PHE A 881 -24.57 2.00 -35.94
CA PHE A 881 -25.74 2.09 -35.07
C PHE A 881 -26.11 0.75 -34.45
N ASP A 882 -25.97 -0.33 -35.21
CA ASP A 882 -26.31 -1.67 -34.76
C ASP A 882 -25.28 -2.16 -33.72
N ASP A 883 -24.00 -1.84 -33.91
CA ASP A 883 -22.92 -2.06 -32.94
C ASP A 883 -23.11 -1.25 -31.66
N ALA A 884 -23.48 0.03 -31.78
CA ALA A 884 -23.75 0.86 -30.60
C ALA A 884 -24.95 0.35 -29.81
N ARG A 885 -25.98 -0.15 -30.51
CA ARG A 885 -27.13 -0.83 -29.91
C ARG A 885 -26.70 -2.11 -29.18
N ALA A 886 -25.89 -2.96 -29.81
CA ALA A 886 -25.39 -4.20 -29.22
C ALA A 886 -24.56 -3.94 -27.95
N THR A 887 -23.63 -2.97 -28.01
CA THR A 887 -22.79 -2.58 -26.86
C THR A 887 -23.64 -2.13 -25.67
N CYS A 888 -24.67 -1.31 -25.92
CA CYS A 888 -25.61 -0.87 -24.88
C CYS A 888 -26.44 -2.04 -24.31
N GLU A 889 -26.86 -2.98 -25.16
CA GLU A 889 -27.60 -4.17 -24.73
C GLU A 889 -26.75 -5.11 -23.86
N GLU A 890 -25.48 -5.30 -24.19
CA GLU A 890 -24.53 -6.04 -23.37
C GLU A 890 -24.30 -5.37 -22.02
N LEU A 891 -24.11 -4.05 -22.00
CA LEU A 891 -23.96 -3.29 -20.76
C LEU A 891 -25.19 -3.48 -19.85
N LEU A 892 -26.39 -3.47 -20.42
CA LEU A 892 -27.63 -3.76 -19.68
C LEU A 892 -27.64 -5.16 -19.07
N LYS A 893 -27.21 -6.17 -19.85
CA LYS A 893 -27.12 -7.56 -19.39
C LYS A 893 -26.09 -7.70 -18.27
N GLU A 894 -24.96 -7.03 -18.38
CA GLU A 894 -23.89 -7.07 -17.37
C GLU A 894 -24.32 -6.40 -16.06
N TYR A 895 -24.93 -5.21 -16.10
CA TYR A 895 -25.50 -4.59 -14.90
C TYR A 895 -26.58 -5.46 -14.26
N LYS A 896 -27.37 -6.18 -15.06
CA LYS A 896 -28.37 -7.12 -14.53
C LYS A 896 -27.71 -8.35 -13.91
N ALA A 897 -26.63 -8.85 -14.48
CA ALA A 897 -25.86 -9.97 -13.95
C ALA A 897 -25.21 -9.61 -12.60
N CYS A 898 -24.74 -8.37 -12.41
CA CYS A 898 -24.21 -7.87 -11.14
C CYS A 898 -25.21 -8.01 -9.96
N GLU A 899 -26.52 -8.09 -10.23
CA GLU A 899 -27.55 -8.26 -9.20
C GLU A 899 -27.64 -9.71 -8.67
N SER A 900 -26.96 -10.67 -9.30
CA SER A 900 -26.95 -12.10 -8.93
C SER A 900 -25.65 -12.51 -8.23
N ALA A 901 -25.71 -13.50 -7.34
CA ALA A 901 -24.54 -14.08 -6.68
C ALA A 901 -23.58 -14.77 -7.68
N ASP A 902 -24.11 -15.25 -8.82
CA ASP A 902 -23.35 -15.95 -9.85
C ASP A 902 -22.51 -15.00 -10.73
N TYR A 903 -22.47 -13.70 -10.45
CA TYR A 903 -21.71 -12.74 -11.26
C TYR A 903 -20.21 -13.08 -11.34
N ILE A 904 -19.61 -13.72 -10.33
CA ILE A 904 -18.19 -14.12 -10.35
C ILE A 904 -17.89 -15.12 -11.49
N SER A 905 -18.87 -15.92 -11.89
CA SER A 905 -18.74 -16.86 -13.02
C SER A 905 -19.26 -16.28 -14.34
N TYR A 906 -19.76 -15.05 -14.35
CA TYR A 906 -20.21 -14.34 -15.54
C TYR A 906 -19.05 -14.19 -16.55
N GLY A 907 -19.22 -14.77 -17.74
CA GLY A 907 -18.18 -14.81 -18.80
C GLY A 907 -17.28 -16.06 -18.81
N THR A 908 -17.25 -16.87 -17.74
CA THR A 908 -16.50 -18.15 -17.73
C THR A 908 -17.26 -19.31 -18.40
N CYS A 909 -18.54 -19.09 -18.69
CA CYS A 909 -19.46 -20.09 -19.24
C CYS A 909 -19.61 -20.04 -20.77
N ASP A 910 -18.71 -19.41 -21.53
CA ASP A 910 -18.86 -19.31 -22.99
C ASP A 910 -18.28 -20.48 -23.80
N ASN A 911 -18.20 -21.68 -23.21
CA ASN A 911 -17.89 -22.90 -23.98
C ASN A 911 -18.86 -24.06 -23.83
N LYS A 912 -19.93 -23.96 -23.00
CA LYS A 912 -20.93 -25.05 -22.89
C LYS A 912 -22.32 -24.57 -22.45
N SER A 913 -23.04 -23.83 -23.30
CA SER A 913 -24.50 -23.99 -23.50
C SER A 913 -25.10 -22.81 -24.28
N ASN A 914 -25.03 -22.88 -25.61
CA ASN A 914 -26.03 -22.20 -26.42
C ASN A 914 -27.33 -23.01 -26.29
N LYS A 915 -28.12 -22.73 -25.25
CA LYS A 915 -29.53 -23.17 -25.14
C LYS A 915 -30.40 -21.93 -25.03
N GLU A 916 -31.01 -21.63 -26.17
CA GLU A 916 -32.29 -20.96 -26.39
C GLU A 916 -33.03 -20.53 -25.12
N TRP A 917 -33.15 -19.21 -24.95
CA TRP A 917 -34.26 -18.62 -24.23
C TRP A 917 -35.19 -17.99 -25.27
N GLU A 918 -36.06 -18.82 -25.86
CA GLU A 918 -37.21 -18.34 -26.61
C GLU A 918 -38.12 -17.52 -25.68
N MET A 919 -38.46 -16.32 -26.12
CA MET A 919 -39.57 -15.55 -25.56
C MET A 919 -40.87 -16.35 -25.72
N LYS A 920 -41.54 -16.71 -24.62
CA LYS A 920 -42.96 -17.07 -24.67
C LYS A 920 -43.83 -15.82 -24.43
N PRO A 921 -44.91 -15.61 -25.21
CA PRO A 921 -45.80 -14.47 -25.05
C PRO A 921 -46.75 -14.67 -23.87
N GLU A 922 -47.15 -13.54 -23.29
CA GLU A 922 -48.19 -13.42 -22.26
C GLU A 922 -49.54 -13.96 -22.75
N GLY A 923 -50.25 -14.68 -21.87
CA GLY A 923 -51.69 -14.93 -22.00
C GLY A 923 -52.15 -16.23 -21.31
N GLY A 924 -53.11 -16.09 -20.38
CA GLY A 924 -53.98 -17.20 -19.96
C GLY A 924 -54.12 -17.43 -18.45
N GLU A 925 -55.11 -16.74 -17.87
CA GLU A 925 -56.12 -17.17 -16.88
C GLU A 925 -55.83 -18.26 -15.80
N GLU A 926 -56.20 -17.89 -14.57
CA GLU A 926 -56.82 -18.64 -13.46
C GLU A 926 -56.97 -20.17 -13.56
N GLU A 927 -56.55 -20.91 -12.52
CA GLU A 927 -57.46 -21.56 -11.55
C GLU A 927 -56.70 -22.39 -10.49
N GLU A 928 -57.36 -22.56 -9.35
CA GLU A 928 -56.98 -23.20 -8.09
C GLU A 928 -56.47 -24.66 -8.20
N VAL A 929 -55.53 -25.06 -7.32
CA VAL A 929 -55.72 -25.95 -6.14
C VAL A 929 -54.51 -25.82 -5.21
#